data_AF-A0A1G8PXK9-F1
#
_entry.id   AF-A0A1G8PXK9-F1
#
_cell.length_a   1.000
_cell.length_b   1.000
_cell.length_c   1.000
_cell.angle_alpha   90.00
_cell.angle_beta   90.00
_cell.angle_gamma   90.00
#
_symmetry.space_group_name_H-M   'P 1'
#
loop_
_entity.id
_entity.type
_entity.pdbx_description
1 polymer ?
#
loop_
_entity_poly.entity_id
_entity_poly.type
_entity_poly.pdbx_seq_one_letter_code
_entity_poly.pdbx_strand_id
1 'polypeptide(L)'
;MTRRKVALTVAAVVLVGGTPAVAAPAAVACTVTYQITNEWNTGFGAAVSIRNDGEALNGWNLTWTFPDGQRVTQGWSGNFTQTGAVVSVTNPSWAPTLASGGTAQVGFNGSKGSTNRPPTDFAVNGVSCTGPNQSPSVALTAPASGSSYTLPAQIPLAATAQDTDGTVAKVDFYAGDTLIATDTSAPFSGTWTSAPAGDHGITARATDNRGATTTSAPAAVKVLSGPAVLASPSTVSVKQGQTATFDVSLATAPSQPVTVTLARSGSADLTATPATLTFSGTAKQTVTVTSANNGGALGTATFTASATGYSPASVTVNEIDPSTSDFNKAFLDQYNKIKDPASGYFRKFGDLLVPYHSVETLMVEAPDHGHQTTSEAFSYYLWLEASYGRVTGDWAPFKSAFASMEKFIIPATADQPTNDKYDPSKPATYAPEHPRMDAYPSTLDGTVPVGQDPIAAELKSAYGSSDVYGMHWLIDVDNTYGFGRCGDGTTAPAYINTYQRGSSESVWETIPQPSCDTFKHGGPNGYLDLFTKDASYAKQWKYTNAPDADARVVQVALLAQQWATAQGKAGDISSEIGKSAKMGDYLRYAMFDKYFKRIGNCTSPSSCPGATGKNSAHYLMSWYYAWGGATDTSAGWAWRIGDGASHQGYQNPLAAHALANVPALKPLSATGQQDWATSLSRQLEMLQWLQSADGGLAGGVTNSWEGQYASPPAGTPTFYGMYYDAHPVWRDPPSNRWFGFQVWGIERTAALYRLTGDARAKKILDKWVPWAIANTTTGTNFQIPSDLEWSGAPDTWNATNPGANANLRVRVLNHSQDVGITASYAKVLLNYAARSGNAQAKTTGESLLTSLLSHQDSLGIATPETRADYNRFDDVYNTSTAEGPYVPGGWTGRMPNGDQIGQGSSFLSMRSMFRNDPQWPKVQSYLDGGPAPTFTYHRFWAQAEIATAFSLHAEIYG
;
A
#
# COMPACT_ATOMS: atom_id res chain seq x y z
N MET A 1 42.08 41.98 -14.32
CA MET A 1 41.19 40.91 -14.82
C MET A 1 40.09 40.68 -13.80
N THR A 2 38.88 41.09 -14.14
CA THR A 2 37.69 41.14 -13.27
C THR A 2 36.85 39.88 -13.38
N ARG A 3 36.33 39.38 -12.25
CA ARG A 3 34.90 39.49 -11.87
C ARG A 3 34.58 38.73 -10.58
N ARG A 4 33.90 39.40 -9.64
CA ARG A 4 32.84 38.80 -8.80
C ARG A 4 31.89 39.86 -8.22
N LYS A 5 30.61 39.49 -8.24
CA LYS A 5 29.41 39.96 -7.50
C LYS A 5 28.85 41.37 -7.77
N VAL A 6 27.53 41.43 -7.99
CA VAL A 6 26.49 42.08 -7.11
C VAL A 6 25.13 42.03 -7.86
N ALA A 7 24.04 41.85 -7.11
CA ALA A 7 22.65 41.96 -7.55
C ALA A 7 22.14 43.40 -7.46
N LEU A 8 21.22 43.85 -8.34
CA LEU A 8 20.39 45.03 -8.06
C LEU A 8 19.08 45.06 -8.90
N THR A 9 18.00 45.41 -8.20
CA THR A 9 16.65 45.86 -8.58
C THR A 9 16.61 46.95 -9.65
N VAL A 10 15.56 47.00 -10.51
CA VAL A 10 14.96 48.26 -11.01
C VAL A 10 13.44 48.11 -11.27
N ALA A 11 12.69 49.12 -10.85
CA ALA A 11 11.29 49.38 -11.16
C ALA A 11 11.12 50.65 -12.04
N ALA A 12 10.01 50.68 -12.79
CA ALA A 12 9.10 51.83 -13.05
C ALA A 12 9.40 52.94 -14.11
N VAL A 13 8.42 53.07 -15.03
CA VAL A 13 7.66 54.27 -15.48
C VAL A 13 8.11 55.11 -16.72
N VAL A 14 7.24 55.02 -17.75
CA VAL A 14 6.66 56.02 -18.70
C VAL A 14 7.57 56.91 -19.56
N LEU A 15 7.34 56.85 -20.89
CA LEU A 15 7.14 58.03 -21.75
C LEU A 15 6.33 57.66 -23.01
N VAL A 16 5.19 58.32 -23.17
CA VAL A 16 4.28 58.27 -24.32
C VAL A 16 4.85 59.15 -25.45
N GLY A 17 4.87 58.63 -26.68
CA GLY A 17 5.13 59.38 -27.90
C GLY A 17 4.60 58.59 -29.10
N GLY A 18 3.36 58.90 -29.51
CA GLY A 18 2.63 58.15 -30.53
C GLY A 18 3.14 58.35 -31.95
N THR A 19 3.30 57.24 -32.66
CA THR A 19 3.28 57.14 -34.12
C THR A 19 1.91 56.57 -34.55
N PRO A 20 1.33 56.97 -35.70
CA PRO A 20 0.02 56.47 -36.10
C PRO A 20 0.10 54.97 -36.41
N ALA A 21 -0.76 54.19 -35.77
CA ALA A 21 -0.87 52.76 -36.00
C ALA A 21 -1.44 52.48 -37.40
N VAL A 22 -0.72 51.66 -38.18
CA VAL A 22 -1.27 50.99 -39.35
C VAL A 22 -2.15 49.85 -38.80
N ALA A 23 -3.45 49.89 -39.10
CA ALA A 23 -4.38 48.85 -38.66
C ALA A 23 -3.95 47.47 -39.19
N ALA A 24 -3.92 46.47 -38.30
CA ALA A 24 -3.74 45.07 -38.68
C ALA A 24 -4.95 44.58 -39.50
N PRO A 25 -4.77 43.68 -40.48
CA PRO A 25 -5.90 43.12 -41.24
C PRO A 25 -6.82 42.31 -40.32
N ALA A 26 -8.13 42.43 -40.54
CA ALA A 26 -9.19 41.78 -39.74
C ALA A 26 -9.00 40.26 -39.65
N ALA A 27 -9.21 39.68 -38.46
CA ALA A 27 -9.13 38.23 -38.25
C ALA A 27 -10.35 37.52 -38.88
N VAL A 28 -10.13 36.72 -39.92
CA VAL A 28 -11.19 35.97 -40.61
C VAL A 28 -11.52 34.72 -39.80
N ALA A 29 -12.77 34.59 -39.37
CA ALA A 29 -13.36 33.33 -38.90
C ALA A 29 -14.71 33.16 -39.62
N CYS A 30 -14.99 31.99 -40.17
CA CYS A 30 -16.24 31.78 -40.88
C CYS A 30 -16.72 30.33 -40.89
N THR A 31 -18.00 30.20 -41.22
CA THR A 31 -18.66 28.94 -41.54
C THR A 31 -19.20 29.03 -42.96
N VAL A 32 -18.89 28.03 -43.80
CA VAL A 32 -19.45 27.94 -45.16
C VAL A 32 -20.36 26.72 -45.28
N THR A 33 -21.57 26.94 -45.80
CA THR A 33 -22.48 25.85 -46.16
C THR A 33 -22.66 25.78 -47.66
N TYR A 34 -22.58 24.57 -48.20
CA TYR A 34 -22.79 24.28 -49.62
C TYR A 34 -23.99 23.37 -49.78
N GLN A 35 -24.93 23.78 -50.62
CA GLN A 35 -26.16 23.05 -50.85
C GLN A 35 -26.42 22.94 -52.36
N ILE A 36 -26.57 21.72 -52.85
CA ILE A 36 -27.11 21.48 -54.20
C ILE A 36 -28.62 21.79 -54.13
N THR A 37 -29.07 22.76 -54.93
CA THR A 37 -30.46 23.24 -54.93
C THR A 37 -31.33 22.48 -55.91
N ASN A 38 -30.76 22.02 -57.03
CA ASN A 38 -31.38 21.13 -58.01
C ASN A 38 -30.30 20.42 -58.85
N GLU A 39 -30.61 19.27 -59.43
CA GLU A 39 -29.67 18.52 -60.26
C GLU A 39 -30.39 17.87 -61.45
N TRP A 40 -29.76 17.86 -62.62
CA TRP A 40 -30.23 17.23 -63.86
C TRP A 40 -29.09 16.49 -64.56
N ASN A 41 -29.37 15.88 -65.72
CA ASN A 41 -28.48 14.90 -66.35
C ASN A 41 -27.01 15.38 -66.46
N THR A 42 -26.79 16.57 -67.02
CA THR A 42 -25.44 17.10 -67.26
C THR A 42 -25.08 18.31 -66.40
N GLY A 43 -25.94 18.72 -65.46
CA GLY A 43 -25.71 19.92 -64.66
C GLY A 43 -26.47 19.97 -63.35
N PHE A 44 -26.20 20.98 -62.54
CA PHE A 44 -26.79 21.19 -61.23
C PHE A 44 -26.81 22.69 -60.89
N GLY A 45 -27.74 23.09 -60.03
CA GLY A 45 -27.69 24.37 -59.32
C GLY A 45 -27.21 24.16 -57.89
N ALA A 46 -26.45 25.11 -57.38
CA ALA A 46 -25.98 25.12 -56.00
C ALA A 46 -26.01 26.53 -55.40
N ALA A 47 -26.20 26.58 -54.08
CA ALA A 47 -26.09 27.77 -53.26
C ALA A 47 -24.96 27.58 -52.24
N VAL A 48 -24.14 28.61 -52.05
CA VAL A 48 -23.06 28.64 -51.07
C VAL A 48 -23.25 29.83 -50.16
N SER A 49 -23.44 29.57 -48.87
CA SER A 49 -23.64 30.61 -47.85
C SER A 49 -22.39 30.74 -46.99
N ILE A 50 -21.89 31.95 -46.86
CA ILE A 50 -20.82 32.36 -45.95
C ILE A 50 -21.47 33.00 -44.73
N ARG A 51 -21.12 32.56 -43.54
CA ARG A 51 -21.37 33.28 -42.29
C ARG A 51 -20.03 33.78 -41.75
N ASN A 52 -19.92 35.09 -41.50
CA ASN A 52 -18.75 35.66 -40.87
C ASN A 52 -18.87 35.54 -39.35
N ASP A 53 -18.04 34.68 -38.76
CA ASP A 53 -17.98 34.45 -37.31
C ASP A 53 -16.84 35.25 -36.65
N GLY A 54 -16.10 36.05 -37.43
CA GLY A 54 -15.00 36.92 -37.00
C GLY A 54 -15.32 38.41 -37.13
N GLU A 55 -14.28 39.22 -37.32
CA GLU A 55 -14.42 40.66 -37.51
C GLU A 55 -15.04 41.01 -38.87
N ALA A 56 -15.67 42.19 -38.98
CA ALA A 56 -16.31 42.62 -40.23
C ALA A 56 -15.30 42.66 -41.39
N LEU A 57 -15.63 42.00 -42.50
CA LEU A 57 -14.77 41.94 -43.70
C LEU A 57 -15.14 43.07 -44.67
N ASN A 58 -14.14 43.75 -45.21
CA ASN A 58 -14.30 44.71 -46.31
C ASN A 58 -13.57 44.18 -47.54
N GLY A 59 -14.31 43.54 -48.43
CA GLY A 59 -13.80 42.64 -49.47
C GLY A 59 -13.71 41.19 -48.97
N TRP A 60 -14.36 40.27 -49.68
CA TRP A 60 -14.26 38.84 -49.40
C TRP A 60 -14.09 38.04 -50.69
N ASN A 61 -13.25 37.00 -50.60
CA ASN A 61 -13.01 36.03 -51.65
C ASN A 61 -13.24 34.61 -51.10
N LEU A 62 -14.30 33.96 -51.56
CA LEU A 62 -14.62 32.57 -51.24
C LEU A 62 -13.95 31.64 -52.24
N THR A 63 -13.28 30.59 -51.77
CA THR A 63 -12.64 29.58 -52.61
C THR A 63 -13.02 28.16 -52.19
N TRP A 64 -13.14 27.25 -53.16
CA TRP A 64 -13.25 25.80 -52.93
C TRP A 64 -12.75 25.02 -54.15
N THR A 65 -12.53 23.72 -53.98
CA THR A 65 -12.10 22.82 -55.05
C THR A 65 -13.17 21.78 -55.39
N PHE A 66 -13.56 21.70 -56.66
CA PHE A 66 -14.48 20.67 -57.12
C PHE A 66 -13.78 19.30 -57.21
N PRO A 67 -14.27 18.26 -56.49
CA PRO A 67 -13.57 16.98 -56.38
C PRO A 67 -13.73 16.07 -57.62
N ASP A 68 -14.76 16.31 -58.45
CA ASP A 68 -15.20 15.40 -59.50
C ASP A 68 -15.27 16.08 -60.89
N GLY A 69 -14.44 17.10 -61.11
CA GLY A 69 -14.31 17.78 -62.41
C GLY A 69 -15.47 18.72 -62.76
N GLN A 70 -16.29 19.12 -61.79
CA GLN A 70 -17.39 20.05 -62.02
C GLN A 70 -16.93 21.43 -62.54
N ARG A 71 -17.78 22.10 -63.31
CA ARG A 71 -17.53 23.45 -63.86
C ARG A 71 -18.67 24.40 -63.55
N VAL A 72 -18.38 25.61 -63.07
CA VAL A 72 -19.37 26.68 -62.99
C VAL A 72 -19.69 27.17 -64.41
N THR A 73 -20.96 27.19 -64.78
CA THR A 73 -21.44 27.65 -66.11
C THR A 73 -22.07 29.04 -66.03
N GLN A 74 -22.79 29.35 -64.96
CA GLN A 74 -23.40 30.66 -64.74
C GLN A 74 -23.58 30.94 -63.24
N GLY A 75 -22.92 31.99 -62.72
CA GLY A 75 -23.03 32.41 -61.32
C GLY A 75 -23.84 33.69 -61.13
N TRP A 76 -24.36 33.90 -59.92
CA TRP A 76 -25.04 35.13 -59.49
C TRP A 76 -24.72 35.48 -58.03
N SER A 77 -25.00 36.73 -57.66
CA SER A 77 -24.71 37.32 -56.33
C SER A 77 -23.22 37.33 -55.93
N GLY A 78 -22.32 37.09 -56.87
CA GLY A 78 -20.86 37.17 -56.70
C GLY A 78 -20.16 37.13 -58.05
N ASN A 79 -18.87 37.48 -58.09
CA ASN A 79 -18.05 37.44 -59.29
C ASN A 79 -17.25 36.14 -59.32
N PHE A 80 -17.68 35.20 -60.16
CA PHE A 80 -17.08 33.87 -60.23
C PHE A 80 -15.92 33.82 -61.22
N THR A 81 -14.82 33.21 -60.80
CA THR A 81 -13.76 32.72 -61.68
C THR A 81 -13.46 31.27 -61.34
N GLN A 82 -13.03 30.49 -62.32
CA GLN A 82 -12.62 29.09 -62.10
C GLN A 82 -11.36 28.78 -62.89
N THR A 83 -10.33 28.32 -62.19
CA THR A 83 -9.06 27.87 -62.78
C THR A 83 -8.86 26.41 -62.42
N GLY A 84 -8.86 25.52 -63.43
CA GLY A 84 -8.88 24.08 -63.16
C GLY A 84 -10.12 23.68 -62.35
N ALA A 85 -9.91 22.97 -61.23
CA ALA A 85 -10.96 22.57 -60.30
C ALA A 85 -11.29 23.63 -59.24
N VAL A 86 -10.47 24.69 -59.10
CA VAL A 86 -10.62 25.70 -58.05
C VAL A 86 -11.56 26.79 -58.51
N VAL A 87 -12.61 27.03 -57.73
CA VAL A 87 -13.55 28.15 -57.90
C VAL A 87 -13.18 29.25 -56.94
N SER A 88 -13.20 30.50 -57.41
CA SER A 88 -13.00 31.72 -56.62
C SER A 88 -14.17 32.66 -56.87
N VAL A 89 -14.80 33.14 -55.80
CA VAL A 89 -15.94 34.04 -55.86
C VAL A 89 -15.66 35.27 -55.02
N THR A 90 -15.51 36.42 -55.68
CA THR A 90 -15.36 37.70 -54.98
C THR A 90 -16.70 38.40 -54.81
N ASN A 91 -16.78 39.23 -53.77
CA ASN A 91 -17.95 40.04 -53.49
C ASN A 91 -18.38 40.91 -54.70
N PRO A 92 -19.69 41.13 -54.89
CA PRO A 92 -20.16 42.08 -55.90
C PRO A 92 -19.85 43.52 -55.47
N SER A 93 -19.76 44.45 -56.42
CA SER A 93 -19.43 45.86 -56.16
C SER A 93 -20.47 46.59 -55.29
N TRP A 94 -21.71 46.12 -55.30
CA TRP A 94 -22.82 46.69 -54.51
C TRP A 94 -22.92 46.13 -53.07
N ALA A 95 -22.18 45.07 -52.72
CA ALA A 95 -22.11 44.53 -51.35
C ALA A 95 -20.69 44.08 -50.98
N PRO A 96 -19.75 45.03 -50.81
CA PRO A 96 -18.35 44.71 -50.49
C PRO A 96 -18.11 44.31 -49.03
N THR A 97 -19.03 44.65 -48.13
CA THR A 97 -18.85 44.42 -46.69
C THR A 97 -19.65 43.23 -46.20
N LEU A 98 -19.04 42.36 -45.40
CA LEU A 98 -19.70 41.28 -44.67
C LEU A 98 -19.49 41.49 -43.16
N ALA A 99 -20.50 42.03 -42.48
CA ALA A 99 -20.42 42.34 -41.05
C ALA A 99 -20.15 41.10 -40.19
N SER A 100 -19.62 41.29 -38.97
CA SER A 100 -19.53 40.22 -37.97
C SER A 100 -20.92 39.65 -37.67
N GLY A 101 -21.06 38.32 -37.67
CA GLY A 101 -22.34 37.62 -37.60
C GLY A 101 -23.19 37.70 -38.87
N GLY A 102 -22.77 38.45 -39.88
CA GLY A 102 -23.47 38.63 -41.14
C GLY A 102 -23.32 37.42 -42.07
N THR A 103 -24.26 37.30 -43.02
CA THR A 103 -24.25 36.24 -44.03
C THR A 103 -24.22 36.80 -45.44
N ALA A 104 -23.48 36.13 -46.33
CA ALA A 104 -23.51 36.35 -47.77
C ALA A 104 -23.84 35.03 -48.46
N GLN A 105 -24.69 35.05 -49.48
CA GLN A 105 -25.02 33.86 -50.26
C GLN A 105 -24.76 34.11 -51.73
N VAL A 106 -24.05 33.18 -52.35
CA VAL A 106 -23.82 33.13 -53.80
C VAL A 106 -24.47 31.89 -54.37
N GLY A 107 -24.94 31.96 -55.62
CA GLY A 107 -25.53 30.81 -56.30
C GLY A 107 -24.96 30.64 -57.69
N PHE A 108 -24.96 29.41 -58.19
CA PHE A 108 -24.52 29.12 -59.54
C PHE A 108 -25.19 27.88 -60.12
N ASN A 109 -25.27 27.86 -61.46
CA ASN A 109 -25.45 26.64 -62.23
C ASN A 109 -24.07 26.12 -62.66
N GLY A 110 -23.88 24.80 -62.63
CA GLY A 110 -22.67 24.13 -63.05
C GLY A 110 -22.93 22.88 -63.89
N SER A 111 -21.91 22.41 -64.62
CA SER A 111 -21.89 21.12 -65.29
C SER A 111 -21.16 20.07 -64.46
N LYS A 112 -21.60 18.81 -64.52
CA LYS A 112 -21.02 17.68 -63.80
C LYS A 112 -20.74 16.48 -64.72
N GLY A 113 -19.90 15.56 -64.26
CA GLY A 113 -19.69 14.23 -64.85
C GLY A 113 -20.65 13.18 -64.28
N SER A 114 -20.18 11.94 -64.17
CA SER A 114 -20.97 10.83 -63.57
C SER A 114 -21.17 10.96 -62.06
N THR A 115 -20.30 11.69 -61.36
CA THR A 115 -20.36 11.94 -59.91
C THR A 115 -20.42 13.45 -59.63
N ASN A 116 -21.00 13.81 -58.49
CA ASN A 116 -21.16 15.21 -58.07
C ASN A 116 -20.98 15.37 -56.56
N ARG A 117 -19.82 14.96 -56.01
CA ARG A 117 -19.55 15.12 -54.57
C ARG A 117 -19.41 16.61 -54.21
N PRO A 118 -19.97 17.05 -53.08
CA PRO A 118 -19.82 18.42 -52.62
C PRO A 118 -18.35 18.71 -52.25
N PRO A 119 -17.87 19.95 -52.43
CA PRO A 119 -16.57 20.38 -51.90
C PRO A 119 -16.60 20.37 -50.38
N THR A 120 -15.43 20.21 -49.74
CA THR A 120 -15.29 20.25 -48.28
C THR A 120 -14.18 21.21 -47.82
N ASP A 121 -13.49 21.88 -48.75
CA ASP A 121 -12.28 22.68 -48.51
C ASP A 121 -12.53 24.19 -48.63
N PHE A 122 -13.69 24.66 -48.19
CA PHE A 122 -14.06 26.08 -48.29
C PHE A 122 -13.12 26.98 -47.50
N ALA A 123 -12.68 28.07 -48.13
CA ALA A 123 -11.92 29.11 -47.47
C ALA A 123 -12.43 30.51 -47.86
N VAL A 124 -12.39 31.46 -46.92
CA VAL A 124 -12.65 32.89 -47.19
C VAL A 124 -11.38 33.66 -46.93
N ASN A 125 -10.95 34.47 -47.91
CA ASN A 125 -9.69 35.22 -47.88
C ASN A 125 -8.47 34.34 -47.53
N GLY A 126 -8.50 33.07 -47.91
CA GLY A 126 -7.45 32.09 -47.63
C GLY A 126 -7.55 31.35 -46.30
N VAL A 127 -8.56 31.65 -45.46
CA VAL A 127 -8.77 30.97 -44.16
C VAL A 127 -9.86 29.89 -44.28
N SER A 128 -9.56 28.67 -43.84
CA SER A 128 -10.47 27.51 -43.90
C SER A 128 -11.70 27.65 -42.99
N CYS A 129 -12.88 27.28 -43.49
CA CYS A 129 -14.18 27.54 -42.84
C CYS A 129 -15.15 26.34 -42.85
N THR A 130 -14.74 25.23 -42.19
CA THR A 130 -15.46 23.93 -42.19
C THR A 130 -16.25 23.56 -40.92
N GLY A 131 -16.26 24.39 -39.86
CA GLY A 131 -17.07 24.17 -38.64
C GLY A 131 -16.45 23.30 -37.53
N PRO A 132 -17.10 23.20 -36.35
CA PRO A 132 -16.62 22.43 -35.19
C PRO A 132 -16.71 20.91 -35.40
N ASN A 133 -15.81 20.14 -34.78
CA ASN A 133 -15.74 18.67 -34.90
C ASN A 133 -16.84 17.96 -34.10
N GLN A 134 -17.48 16.92 -34.66
CA GLN A 134 -18.40 16.04 -33.94
C GLN A 134 -17.72 14.74 -33.52
N SER A 135 -18.06 14.19 -32.35
CA SER A 135 -17.49 12.92 -31.90
C SER A 135 -18.04 11.74 -32.69
N PRO A 136 -17.25 10.67 -32.92
CA PRO A 136 -17.72 9.48 -33.62
C PRO A 136 -18.74 8.69 -32.78
N SER A 137 -19.52 7.82 -33.43
CA SER A 137 -20.35 6.79 -32.77
C SER A 137 -19.60 5.45 -32.72
N VAL A 138 -19.80 4.66 -31.66
CA VAL A 138 -19.20 3.31 -31.54
C VAL A 138 -20.10 2.35 -30.76
N ALA A 139 -20.17 1.10 -31.21
CA ALA A 139 -20.84 0.00 -30.52
C ALA A 139 -19.97 -1.26 -30.56
N LEU A 140 -19.76 -1.88 -29.40
CA LEU A 140 -19.08 -3.17 -29.29
C LEU A 140 -20.05 -4.28 -29.73
N THR A 141 -19.66 -5.10 -30.69
CA THR A 141 -20.47 -6.20 -31.25
C THR A 141 -19.96 -7.59 -30.85
N ALA A 142 -18.72 -7.70 -30.39
CA ALA A 142 -18.19 -8.89 -29.72
C ALA A 142 -17.13 -8.50 -28.68
N PRO A 143 -17.05 -9.19 -27.52
CA PRO A 143 -17.89 -10.30 -27.09
C PRO A 143 -19.31 -9.87 -26.69
N ALA A 144 -20.27 -10.80 -26.71
CA ALA A 144 -21.61 -10.52 -26.20
C ALA A 144 -21.58 -10.46 -24.67
N SER A 145 -22.31 -9.51 -24.07
CA SER A 145 -22.41 -9.41 -22.61
C SER A 145 -23.03 -10.68 -22.01
N GLY A 146 -22.43 -11.20 -20.95
CA GLY A 146 -22.76 -12.48 -20.30
C GLY A 146 -21.98 -13.69 -20.82
N SER A 147 -21.09 -13.53 -21.81
CA SER A 147 -20.31 -14.65 -22.37
C SER A 147 -19.31 -15.20 -21.35
N SER A 148 -19.07 -16.52 -21.40
CA SER A 148 -18.03 -17.18 -20.61
C SER A 148 -16.97 -17.86 -21.49
N TYR A 149 -15.69 -17.71 -21.14
CA TYR A 149 -14.57 -18.30 -21.86
C TYR A 149 -13.64 -19.05 -20.91
N THR A 150 -13.24 -20.28 -21.22
CA THR A 150 -12.31 -21.07 -20.39
C THR A 150 -10.89 -21.01 -20.99
N LEU A 151 -9.89 -20.63 -20.19
CA LEU A 151 -8.51 -20.53 -20.67
C LEU A 151 -7.97 -21.91 -21.15
N PRO A 152 -7.08 -21.93 -22.17
CA PRO A 152 -6.50 -20.81 -22.92
C PRO A 152 -7.36 -20.34 -24.13
N ALA A 153 -8.66 -20.08 -23.95
CA ALA A 153 -9.52 -19.50 -25.00
C ALA A 153 -9.04 -18.13 -25.52
N GLN A 154 -9.29 -17.90 -26.81
CA GLN A 154 -9.13 -16.61 -27.47
C GLN A 154 -10.48 -15.89 -27.52
N ILE A 155 -10.57 -14.67 -26.97
CA ILE A 155 -11.83 -13.93 -26.89
C ILE A 155 -11.91 -12.97 -28.10
N PRO A 156 -12.90 -13.13 -29.00
CA PRO A 156 -13.03 -12.27 -30.16
C PRO A 156 -13.53 -10.87 -29.76
N LEU A 157 -12.95 -9.85 -30.38
CA LEU A 157 -13.32 -8.44 -30.23
C LEU A 157 -13.81 -7.92 -31.57
N ALA A 158 -14.94 -7.23 -31.58
CA ALA A 158 -15.45 -6.57 -32.78
C ALA A 158 -16.26 -5.33 -32.39
N ALA A 159 -16.18 -4.28 -33.21
CA ALA A 159 -16.97 -3.07 -33.02
C ALA A 159 -17.37 -2.44 -34.35
N THR A 160 -18.51 -1.75 -34.35
CA THR A 160 -18.93 -0.85 -35.43
C THR A 160 -18.75 0.59 -34.98
N ALA A 161 -18.06 1.40 -35.78
CA ALA A 161 -17.90 2.84 -35.52
C ALA A 161 -18.14 3.65 -36.79
N GLN A 162 -18.73 4.84 -36.65
CA GLN A 162 -19.02 5.77 -37.75
C GLN A 162 -18.82 7.20 -37.31
N ASP A 163 -18.45 8.07 -38.23
CA ASP A 163 -18.29 9.51 -38.02
C ASP A 163 -19.07 10.28 -39.09
N THR A 164 -19.76 11.35 -38.71
CA THR A 164 -20.74 12.04 -39.57
C THR A 164 -20.19 13.27 -40.28
N ASP A 165 -19.16 13.92 -39.73
CA ASP A 165 -18.46 15.05 -40.33
C ASP A 165 -17.00 14.70 -40.72
N GLY A 166 -16.61 13.45 -40.56
CA GLY A 166 -15.27 12.96 -40.85
C GLY A 166 -15.19 11.44 -41.07
N THR A 167 -14.07 10.85 -40.64
CA THR A 167 -13.79 9.42 -40.71
C THR A 167 -13.23 8.93 -39.38
N VAL A 168 -13.56 7.70 -38.98
CA VAL A 168 -12.95 7.06 -37.80
C VAL A 168 -11.50 6.68 -38.11
N ALA A 169 -10.54 7.23 -37.35
CA ALA A 169 -9.12 6.96 -37.49
C ALA A 169 -8.71 5.62 -36.84
N LYS A 170 -9.33 5.24 -35.71
CA LYS A 170 -9.08 3.96 -35.03
C LYS A 170 -10.18 3.57 -34.04
N VAL A 171 -10.19 2.30 -33.66
CA VAL A 171 -10.91 1.75 -32.50
C VAL A 171 -9.94 1.01 -31.58
N ASP A 172 -9.92 1.43 -30.32
CA ASP A 172 -9.18 0.79 -29.24
C ASP A 172 -10.15 -0.09 -28.41
N PHE A 173 -9.80 -1.35 -28.12
CA PHE A 173 -10.57 -2.25 -27.27
C PHE A 173 -9.95 -2.36 -25.88
N TYR A 174 -10.77 -2.28 -24.83
CA TYR A 174 -10.33 -2.25 -23.43
C TYR A 174 -10.98 -3.33 -22.57
N ALA A 175 -10.25 -3.86 -21.59
CA ALA A 175 -10.76 -4.62 -20.45
C ALA A 175 -10.53 -3.80 -19.18
N GLY A 176 -11.59 -3.24 -18.60
CA GLY A 176 -11.45 -2.16 -17.63
C GLY A 176 -10.64 -1.01 -18.25
N ASP A 177 -9.52 -0.65 -17.62
CA ASP A 177 -8.60 0.39 -18.12
C ASP A 177 -7.46 -0.16 -19.01
N THR A 178 -7.37 -1.48 -19.18
CA THR A 178 -6.27 -2.11 -19.93
C THR A 178 -6.58 -2.14 -21.42
N LEU A 179 -5.74 -1.50 -22.24
CA LEU A 179 -5.81 -1.61 -23.69
C LEU A 179 -5.44 -3.04 -24.13
N ILE A 180 -6.37 -3.70 -24.83
CA ILE A 180 -6.23 -5.07 -25.31
C ILE A 180 -5.75 -5.10 -26.77
N ALA A 181 -6.38 -4.31 -27.62
CA ALA A 181 -6.15 -4.29 -29.06
C ALA A 181 -6.51 -2.93 -29.65
N THR A 182 -5.89 -2.60 -30.79
CA THR A 182 -6.23 -1.42 -31.60
C THR A 182 -6.39 -1.85 -33.05
N ASP A 183 -7.44 -1.39 -33.71
CA ASP A 183 -7.65 -1.56 -35.15
C ASP A 183 -7.87 -0.19 -35.80
N THR A 184 -7.22 0.04 -36.94
CA THR A 184 -7.28 1.31 -37.69
C THR A 184 -8.08 1.19 -38.99
N SER A 185 -8.63 0.01 -39.29
CA SER A 185 -9.38 -0.26 -40.52
C SER A 185 -10.71 -0.95 -40.26
N ALA A 186 -11.79 -0.42 -40.81
CA ALA A 186 -13.09 -1.07 -40.74
C ALA A 186 -13.13 -2.31 -41.68
N PRO A 187 -13.75 -3.44 -41.29
CA PRO A 187 -14.46 -3.68 -40.03
C PRO A 187 -13.51 -3.85 -38.83
N PHE A 188 -13.74 -3.09 -37.75
CA PHE A 188 -12.84 -3.04 -36.60
C PHE A 188 -12.94 -4.32 -35.76
N SER A 189 -11.82 -5.02 -35.61
CA SER A 189 -11.75 -6.32 -34.94
C SER A 189 -10.44 -6.54 -34.19
N GLY A 190 -10.45 -7.52 -33.30
CA GLY A 190 -9.27 -7.94 -32.56
C GLY A 190 -9.49 -9.25 -31.84
N THR A 191 -8.46 -9.71 -31.13
CA THR A 191 -8.53 -10.93 -30.32
C THR A 191 -7.80 -10.71 -29.01
N TRP A 192 -8.45 -11.03 -27.90
CA TRP A 192 -7.80 -11.05 -26.59
C TRP A 192 -7.30 -12.47 -26.30
N THR A 193 -5.98 -12.66 -26.33
CA THR A 193 -5.32 -13.98 -26.21
C THR A 193 -4.78 -14.29 -24.82
N SER A 194 -4.80 -13.31 -23.91
CA SER A 194 -4.15 -13.37 -22.60
C SER A 194 -5.08 -12.85 -21.50
N ALA A 195 -6.37 -13.20 -21.57
CA ALA A 195 -7.35 -12.78 -20.60
C ALA A 195 -7.07 -13.40 -19.22
N PRO A 196 -6.95 -12.61 -18.13
CA PRO A 196 -6.91 -13.16 -16.79
C PRO A 196 -8.23 -13.88 -16.47
N ALA A 197 -8.20 -14.93 -15.63
CA ALA A 197 -9.44 -15.49 -15.10
C ALA A 197 -10.16 -14.45 -14.21
N GLY A 198 -11.49 -14.43 -14.23
CA GLY A 198 -12.31 -13.46 -13.50
C GLY A 198 -13.38 -12.80 -14.38
N ASP A 199 -14.11 -11.87 -13.79
CA ASP A 199 -15.13 -11.08 -14.49
C ASP A 199 -14.50 -9.80 -15.07
N HIS A 200 -14.82 -9.48 -16.32
CA HIS A 200 -14.25 -8.35 -17.06
C HIS A 200 -15.34 -7.54 -17.76
N GLY A 201 -15.20 -6.22 -17.79
CA GLY A 201 -16.01 -5.33 -18.63
C GLY A 201 -15.23 -4.91 -19.88
N ILE A 202 -15.66 -5.36 -21.06
CA ILE A 202 -15.00 -5.04 -22.33
C ILE A 202 -15.67 -3.83 -22.99
N THR A 203 -14.90 -2.85 -23.44
CA THR A 203 -15.40 -1.68 -24.17
C THR A 203 -14.62 -1.45 -25.48
N ALA A 204 -15.22 -0.72 -26.42
CA ALA A 204 -14.55 -0.20 -27.61
C ALA A 204 -14.58 1.33 -27.58
N ARG A 205 -13.45 1.98 -27.87
CA ARG A 205 -13.32 3.44 -27.97
C ARG A 205 -12.92 3.83 -29.39
N ALA A 206 -13.79 4.54 -30.10
CA ALA A 206 -13.48 5.10 -31.41
C ALA A 206 -12.82 6.48 -31.29
N THR A 207 -11.90 6.78 -32.20
CA THR A 207 -11.27 8.09 -32.37
C THR A 207 -11.40 8.53 -33.83
N ASP A 208 -11.87 9.75 -34.08
CA ASP A 208 -12.01 10.30 -35.44
C ASP A 208 -10.70 10.91 -35.99
N ASN A 209 -10.76 11.42 -37.23
CA ASN A 209 -9.62 12.04 -37.92
C ASN A 209 -9.26 13.44 -37.40
N ARG A 210 -10.02 14.00 -36.46
CA ARG A 210 -9.80 15.30 -35.80
C ARG A 210 -9.57 15.17 -34.28
N GLY A 211 -9.50 13.94 -33.77
CA GLY A 211 -9.13 13.59 -32.41
C GLY A 211 -10.28 13.48 -31.40
N ALA A 212 -11.55 13.63 -31.79
CA ALA A 212 -12.65 13.38 -30.84
C ALA A 212 -12.90 11.87 -30.66
N THR A 213 -13.45 11.53 -29.49
CA THR A 213 -13.56 10.13 -29.07
C THR A 213 -14.92 9.83 -28.42
N THR A 214 -15.35 8.57 -28.54
CA THR A 214 -16.52 8.01 -27.86
C THR A 214 -16.21 6.58 -27.43
N THR A 215 -16.71 6.17 -26.26
CA THR A 215 -16.58 4.81 -25.71
C THR A 215 -17.94 4.11 -25.70
N SER A 216 -17.98 2.83 -26.05
CA SER A 216 -19.19 2.00 -26.05
C SER A 216 -19.67 1.66 -24.64
N ALA A 217 -20.91 1.14 -24.54
CA ALA A 217 -21.33 0.40 -23.35
C ALA A 217 -20.42 -0.83 -23.11
N PRO A 218 -20.20 -1.25 -21.85
CA PRO A 218 -19.38 -2.41 -21.54
C PRO A 218 -20.14 -3.73 -21.79
N ALA A 219 -19.44 -4.74 -22.29
CA ALA A 219 -19.88 -6.13 -22.28
C ALA A 219 -19.24 -6.87 -21.09
N ALA A 220 -20.05 -7.40 -20.18
CA ALA A 220 -19.57 -8.22 -19.08
C ALA A 220 -19.17 -9.61 -19.59
N VAL A 221 -17.99 -10.10 -19.25
CA VAL A 221 -17.46 -11.39 -19.70
C VAL A 221 -16.85 -12.11 -18.52
N LYS A 222 -17.14 -13.42 -18.39
CA LYS A 222 -16.54 -14.27 -17.36
C LYS A 222 -15.47 -15.17 -17.95
N VAL A 223 -14.23 -15.02 -17.49
CA VAL A 223 -13.12 -15.87 -17.91
C VAL A 223 -12.85 -16.91 -16.83
N LEU A 224 -13.00 -18.18 -17.17
CA LEU A 224 -12.78 -19.32 -16.29
C LEU A 224 -11.34 -19.82 -16.43
N SER A 225 -10.75 -20.24 -15.32
CA SER A 225 -9.46 -20.92 -15.29
C SER A 225 -9.52 -22.23 -16.09
N GLY A 226 -8.52 -22.48 -16.92
CA GLY A 226 -8.36 -23.76 -17.64
C GLY A 226 -7.78 -24.86 -16.75
N PRO A 227 -7.69 -26.10 -17.27
CA PRO A 227 -6.92 -27.17 -16.61
C PRO A 227 -5.46 -26.71 -16.47
N ALA A 228 -4.85 -26.91 -15.30
CA ALA A 228 -3.47 -26.52 -15.05
C ALA A 228 -2.71 -27.63 -14.33
N VAL A 229 -1.44 -27.80 -14.70
CA VAL A 229 -0.46 -28.52 -13.88
C VAL A 229 -0.01 -27.58 -12.78
N LEU A 230 0.09 -28.07 -11.55
CA LEU A 230 0.64 -27.36 -10.41
C LEU A 230 1.94 -28.04 -10.00
N ALA A 231 2.95 -27.25 -9.63
CA ALA A 231 4.16 -27.76 -9.01
C ALA A 231 4.49 -26.90 -7.78
N SER A 232 4.86 -27.53 -6.67
CA SER A 232 5.18 -26.82 -5.42
C SER A 232 6.27 -27.56 -4.64
N PRO A 233 7.25 -26.84 -4.06
CA PRO A 233 7.45 -25.39 -4.24
C PRO A 233 7.96 -25.05 -5.65
N SER A 234 7.74 -23.81 -6.10
CA SER A 234 8.21 -23.31 -7.40
C SER A 234 9.74 -23.14 -7.46
N THR A 235 10.41 -23.12 -6.31
CA THR A 235 11.87 -23.09 -6.18
C THR A 235 12.33 -24.09 -5.12
N VAL A 236 13.38 -24.85 -5.43
CA VAL A 236 13.98 -25.85 -4.53
C VAL A 236 15.48 -25.61 -4.42
N SER A 237 16.02 -25.73 -3.21
CA SER A 237 17.47 -25.73 -2.98
C SER A 237 17.95 -27.15 -2.63
N VAL A 238 19.00 -27.62 -3.32
CA VAL A 238 19.58 -28.96 -3.11
C VAL A 238 21.08 -28.85 -2.88
N LYS A 239 21.59 -29.43 -1.78
CA LYS A 239 23.04 -29.47 -1.53
C LYS A 239 23.72 -30.31 -2.61
N GLN A 240 24.89 -29.89 -3.08
CA GLN A 240 25.61 -30.64 -4.11
C GLN A 240 25.83 -32.11 -3.67
N GLY A 241 25.50 -33.05 -4.54
CA GLY A 241 25.58 -34.48 -4.24
C GLY A 241 24.43 -35.05 -3.38
N GLN A 242 23.41 -34.25 -3.08
CA GLN A 242 22.22 -34.68 -2.35
C GLN A 242 20.96 -34.70 -3.23
N THR A 243 19.83 -35.02 -2.61
CA THR A 243 18.52 -34.99 -3.25
C THR A 243 17.60 -33.98 -2.56
N ALA A 244 16.63 -33.48 -3.32
CA ALA A 244 15.52 -32.70 -2.82
C ALA A 244 14.25 -33.12 -3.57
N THR A 245 13.08 -32.66 -3.13
CA THR A 245 11.80 -33.06 -3.72
C THR A 245 10.92 -31.84 -3.99
N PHE A 246 10.06 -31.97 -5.00
CA PHE A 246 8.89 -31.11 -5.21
C PHE A 246 7.71 -31.98 -5.63
N ASP A 247 6.49 -31.49 -5.40
CA ASP A 247 5.27 -32.19 -5.78
C ASP A 247 4.69 -31.61 -7.06
N VAL A 248 4.08 -32.49 -7.87
CA VAL A 248 3.28 -32.13 -9.05
C VAL A 248 1.85 -32.61 -8.85
N SER A 249 0.87 -31.81 -9.27
CA SER A 249 -0.56 -32.16 -9.24
C SER A 249 -1.32 -31.49 -10.38
N LEU A 250 -2.61 -31.76 -10.48
CA LEU A 250 -3.53 -31.04 -11.37
C LEU A 250 -4.44 -30.14 -10.56
N ALA A 251 -4.71 -28.93 -11.05
CA ALA A 251 -5.60 -27.97 -10.41
C ALA A 251 -7.06 -28.46 -10.33
N THR A 252 -7.47 -29.29 -11.28
CA THR A 252 -8.81 -29.88 -11.35
C THR A 252 -8.71 -31.37 -11.68
N ALA A 253 -9.62 -32.17 -11.15
CA ALA A 253 -9.67 -33.60 -11.48
C ALA A 253 -9.94 -33.77 -12.99
N PRO A 254 -9.12 -34.54 -13.72
CA PRO A 254 -9.30 -34.71 -15.15
C PRO A 254 -10.41 -35.72 -15.43
N SER A 255 -11.12 -35.58 -16.56
CA SER A 255 -12.17 -36.52 -16.98
C SER A 255 -11.64 -37.86 -17.51
N GLN A 256 -10.34 -37.92 -17.81
CA GLN A 256 -9.59 -39.11 -18.24
C GLN A 256 -8.17 -39.03 -17.66
N PRO A 257 -7.42 -40.14 -17.53
CA PRO A 257 -6.03 -40.08 -17.07
C PRO A 257 -5.18 -39.13 -17.93
N VAL A 258 -4.45 -38.23 -17.28
CA VAL A 258 -3.57 -37.24 -17.92
C VAL A 258 -2.13 -37.57 -17.62
N THR A 259 -1.30 -37.66 -18.67
CA THR A 259 0.14 -37.82 -18.55
C THR A 259 0.83 -36.45 -18.53
N VAL A 260 1.57 -36.18 -17.46
CA VAL A 260 2.40 -34.99 -17.29
C VAL A 260 3.87 -35.39 -17.50
N THR A 261 4.58 -34.69 -18.39
CA THR A 261 6.00 -34.91 -18.68
C THR A 261 6.85 -33.77 -18.11
N LEU A 262 8.00 -34.11 -17.53
CA LEU A 262 8.99 -33.16 -17.03
C LEU A 262 10.10 -32.94 -18.05
N ALA A 263 10.26 -31.70 -18.50
CA ALA A 263 11.37 -31.25 -19.34
C ALA A 263 12.35 -30.40 -18.52
N ARG A 264 13.65 -30.71 -18.63
CA ARG A 264 14.72 -29.95 -17.96
C ARG A 264 15.35 -28.93 -18.92
N SER A 265 15.58 -27.72 -18.44
CA SER A 265 16.52 -26.75 -19.01
C SER A 265 17.57 -26.32 -17.96
N GLY A 266 18.76 -25.87 -18.39
CA GLY A 266 19.84 -25.46 -17.48
C GLY A 266 20.85 -26.57 -17.17
N SER A 267 21.38 -26.60 -15.94
CA SER A 267 22.47 -27.48 -15.52
C SER A 267 22.14 -28.97 -15.66
N ALA A 268 23.06 -29.74 -16.24
CA ALA A 268 22.94 -31.19 -16.38
C ALA A 268 23.24 -31.96 -15.08
N ASP A 269 23.83 -31.27 -14.09
CA ASP A 269 24.12 -31.85 -12.77
C ASP A 269 22.85 -32.13 -11.97
N LEU A 270 21.74 -31.48 -12.35
CA LEU A 270 20.43 -31.66 -11.74
C LEU A 270 19.57 -32.59 -12.61
N THR A 271 19.15 -33.72 -12.05
CA THR A 271 18.28 -34.70 -12.72
C THR A 271 17.01 -34.95 -11.90
N ALA A 272 15.88 -35.22 -12.54
CA ALA A 272 14.60 -35.44 -11.85
C ALA A 272 13.99 -36.81 -12.20
N THR A 273 13.42 -37.48 -11.20
CA THR A 273 12.73 -38.77 -11.35
C THR A 273 11.45 -38.81 -10.50
N PRO A 274 10.35 -39.40 -11.01
CA PRO A 274 10.16 -39.89 -12.38
C PRO A 274 10.03 -38.74 -13.39
N ALA A 275 10.40 -38.97 -14.66
CA ALA A 275 10.29 -37.96 -15.73
C ALA A 275 8.87 -37.83 -16.32
N THR A 276 7.96 -38.74 -15.92
CA THR A 276 6.57 -38.78 -16.39
C THR A 276 5.68 -39.23 -15.25
N LEU A 277 4.55 -38.54 -15.07
CA LEU A 277 3.56 -38.75 -14.02
C LEU A 277 2.19 -38.94 -14.68
N THR A 278 1.31 -39.78 -14.10
CA THR A 278 -0.05 -40.00 -14.63
C THR A 278 -1.07 -39.70 -13.55
N PHE A 279 -2.00 -38.78 -13.83
CA PHE A 279 -3.01 -38.31 -12.89
C PHE A 279 -4.40 -38.74 -13.34
N SER A 280 -5.12 -39.42 -12.46
CA SER A 280 -6.58 -39.69 -12.57
C SER A 280 -7.41 -38.81 -11.63
N GLY A 281 -6.76 -37.90 -10.91
CA GLY A 281 -7.35 -36.97 -9.93
C GLY A 281 -6.38 -35.84 -9.62
N THR A 282 -6.56 -35.17 -8.48
CA THR A 282 -5.74 -34.03 -8.05
C THR A 282 -4.67 -34.39 -7.02
N ALA A 283 -4.53 -35.67 -6.67
CA ALA A 283 -3.55 -36.13 -5.69
C ALA A 283 -2.13 -35.77 -6.13
N LYS A 284 -1.34 -35.19 -5.21
CA LYS A 284 0.06 -34.82 -5.44
C LYS A 284 0.91 -36.08 -5.71
N GLN A 285 1.84 -35.98 -6.64
CA GLN A 285 2.87 -36.97 -6.89
C GLN A 285 4.24 -36.31 -6.76
N THR A 286 5.13 -36.94 -6.00
CA THR A 286 6.44 -36.40 -5.67
C THR A 286 7.45 -36.70 -6.77
N VAL A 287 8.27 -35.69 -7.08
CA VAL A 287 9.42 -35.75 -7.97
C VAL A 287 10.68 -35.57 -7.13
N THR A 288 11.61 -36.50 -7.25
CA THR A 288 12.94 -36.42 -6.62
C THR A 288 13.93 -35.83 -7.59
N VAL A 289 14.57 -34.73 -7.18
CA VAL A 289 15.68 -34.10 -7.88
C VAL A 289 16.99 -34.52 -7.23
N THR A 290 17.95 -34.96 -8.03
CA THR A 290 19.29 -35.38 -7.59
C THR A 290 20.31 -34.42 -8.18
N SER A 291 21.18 -33.89 -7.32
CA SER A 291 22.38 -33.16 -7.70
C SER A 291 23.57 -34.11 -7.82
N ALA A 292 24.38 -33.96 -8.87
CA ALA A 292 25.61 -34.70 -9.06
C ALA A 292 26.68 -34.30 -8.02
N ASN A 293 27.34 -35.28 -7.41
CA ASN A 293 28.45 -35.04 -6.49
C ASN A 293 29.78 -34.91 -7.26
N ASN A 294 29.97 -33.80 -7.98
CA ASN A 294 31.12 -33.59 -8.86
C ASN A 294 32.13 -32.56 -8.35
N GLY A 295 31.83 -31.83 -7.26
CA GLY A 295 32.67 -30.75 -6.74
C GLY A 295 32.83 -29.56 -7.71
N GLY A 296 31.97 -29.49 -8.74
CA GLY A 296 31.97 -28.45 -9.76
C GLY A 296 31.27 -27.17 -9.30
N ALA A 297 31.22 -26.18 -10.19
CA ALA A 297 30.46 -24.95 -9.94
C ALA A 297 28.97 -25.26 -9.73
N LEU A 298 28.35 -24.60 -8.75
CA LEU A 298 26.93 -24.78 -8.46
C LEU A 298 26.08 -24.42 -9.69
N GLY A 299 25.19 -25.33 -10.07
CA GLY A 299 24.28 -25.17 -11.20
C GLY A 299 22.85 -24.84 -10.79
N THR A 300 22.12 -24.26 -11.75
CA THR A 300 20.67 -24.08 -11.69
C THR A 300 20.02 -24.79 -12.87
N ALA A 301 18.89 -25.46 -12.63
CA ALA A 301 18.07 -26.06 -13.67
C ALA A 301 16.58 -25.75 -13.44
N THR A 302 15.81 -25.62 -14.52
CA THR A 302 14.35 -25.49 -14.46
C THR A 302 13.71 -26.77 -14.98
N PHE A 303 12.81 -27.35 -14.19
CA PHE A 303 11.99 -28.49 -14.58
C PHE A 303 10.57 -28.02 -14.89
N THR A 304 10.13 -28.18 -16.14
CA THR A 304 8.79 -27.79 -16.59
C THR A 304 7.91 -29.02 -16.71
N ALA A 305 6.87 -29.09 -15.88
CA ALA A 305 5.83 -30.10 -15.89
C ALA A 305 4.72 -29.67 -16.86
N SER A 306 4.47 -30.47 -17.89
CA SER A 306 3.53 -30.12 -18.97
C SER A 306 2.64 -31.29 -19.39
N ALA A 307 1.40 -30.99 -19.77
CA ALA A 307 0.44 -31.92 -20.34
C ALA A 307 -0.38 -31.22 -21.43
N THR A 308 -0.85 -31.99 -22.43
CA THR A 308 -1.63 -31.43 -23.55
C THR A 308 -2.96 -30.87 -23.05
N GLY A 309 -3.24 -29.60 -23.36
CA GLY A 309 -4.46 -28.91 -22.92
C GLY A 309 -4.40 -28.36 -21.49
N TYR A 310 -3.23 -28.42 -20.83
CA TYR A 310 -3.00 -27.87 -19.51
C TYR A 310 -1.98 -26.73 -19.56
N SER A 311 -2.19 -25.68 -18.77
CA SER A 311 -1.11 -24.74 -18.48
C SER A 311 0.02 -25.44 -17.73
N PRO A 312 1.30 -25.28 -18.14
CA PRO A 312 2.42 -25.95 -17.48
C PRO A 312 2.80 -25.26 -16.16
N ALA A 313 3.50 -25.99 -15.30
CA ALA A 313 4.17 -25.45 -14.12
C ALA A 313 5.68 -25.67 -14.21
N SER A 314 6.47 -24.74 -13.68
CA SER A 314 7.93 -24.83 -13.69
C SER A 314 8.48 -24.76 -12.26
N VAL A 315 9.48 -25.58 -11.98
CA VAL A 315 10.24 -25.58 -10.72
C VAL A 315 11.70 -25.24 -11.02
N THR A 316 12.20 -24.18 -10.40
CA THR A 316 13.63 -23.84 -10.44
C THR A 316 14.37 -24.55 -9.33
N VAL A 317 15.38 -25.33 -9.67
CA VAL A 317 16.23 -26.02 -8.70
C VAL A 317 17.62 -25.39 -8.72
N ASN A 318 18.07 -24.96 -7.54
CA ASN A 318 19.37 -24.37 -7.33
C ASN A 318 20.25 -25.33 -6.51
N GLU A 319 21.43 -25.65 -7.04
CA GLU A 319 22.47 -26.29 -6.21
C GLU A 319 23.00 -25.29 -5.19
N ILE A 320 23.20 -25.77 -3.96
CA ILE A 320 23.84 -25.04 -2.88
C ILE A 320 25.08 -25.80 -2.39
N ASP A 321 26.02 -25.07 -1.79
CA ASP A 321 27.28 -25.64 -1.32
C ASP A 321 27.04 -26.81 -0.34
N PRO A 322 27.73 -27.95 -0.49
CA PRO A 322 27.55 -29.12 0.37
C PRO A 322 27.85 -28.84 1.85
N SER A 323 28.65 -27.81 2.16
CA SER A 323 28.95 -27.34 3.53
C SER A 323 27.86 -26.44 4.13
N THR A 324 26.84 -26.04 3.36
CA THR A 324 25.74 -25.21 3.87
C THR A 324 25.10 -25.85 5.10
N SER A 325 25.00 -25.11 6.21
CA SER A 325 24.38 -25.61 7.45
C SER A 325 22.89 -25.94 7.25
N ASP A 326 22.36 -26.85 8.07
CA ASP A 326 20.96 -27.27 7.96
C ASP A 326 19.98 -26.13 8.23
N PHE A 327 20.33 -25.19 9.12
CA PHE A 327 19.51 -24.00 9.34
C PHE A 327 19.60 -22.99 8.19
N ASN A 328 20.75 -22.83 7.51
CA ASN A 328 20.77 -22.03 6.28
C ASN A 328 19.93 -22.68 5.18
N LYS A 329 19.94 -24.01 5.06
CA LYS A 329 19.02 -24.71 4.14
C LYS A 329 17.57 -24.50 4.54
N ALA A 330 17.22 -24.63 5.83
CA ALA A 330 15.87 -24.38 6.32
C ALA A 330 15.40 -22.94 6.06
N PHE A 331 16.29 -21.96 6.17
CA PHE A 331 16.02 -20.58 5.73
C PHE A 331 15.64 -20.53 4.25
N LEU A 332 16.43 -21.13 3.36
CA LEU A 332 16.16 -21.13 1.92
C LEU A 332 14.85 -21.86 1.58
N ASP A 333 14.58 -23.00 2.22
CA ASP A 333 13.34 -23.75 2.01
C ASP A 333 12.12 -22.91 2.45
N GLN A 334 12.19 -22.27 3.61
CA GLN A 334 11.13 -21.39 4.11
C GLN A 334 10.97 -20.13 3.25
N TYR A 335 12.08 -19.51 2.83
CA TYR A 335 12.08 -18.38 1.90
C TYR A 335 11.38 -18.76 0.59
N ASN A 336 11.74 -19.91 0.01
CA ASN A 336 11.14 -20.39 -1.24
C ASN A 336 9.64 -20.61 -1.10
N LYS A 337 9.14 -21.16 0.02
CA LYS A 337 7.69 -21.27 0.29
C LYS A 337 7.02 -19.90 0.36
N ILE A 338 7.62 -18.94 1.07
CA ILE A 338 7.07 -17.58 1.19
C ILE A 338 7.01 -16.88 -0.18
N LYS A 339 8.05 -17.05 -1.01
CA LYS A 339 8.17 -16.41 -2.32
C LYS A 339 7.45 -17.14 -3.45
N ASP A 340 7.00 -18.37 -3.24
CA ASP A 340 6.21 -19.12 -4.21
C ASP A 340 4.84 -18.41 -4.42
N PRO A 341 4.53 -17.94 -5.64
CA PRO A 341 3.25 -17.32 -5.91
C PRO A 341 2.04 -18.22 -5.59
N ALA A 342 2.21 -19.54 -5.65
CA ALA A 342 1.16 -20.50 -5.31
C ALA A 342 0.84 -20.52 -3.80
N SER A 343 1.77 -20.08 -2.96
CA SER A 343 1.54 -19.98 -1.51
C SER A 343 0.69 -18.78 -1.12
N GLY A 344 0.53 -17.78 -1.99
CA GLY A 344 -0.42 -16.69 -1.78
C GLY A 344 -0.01 -15.60 -0.77
N TYR A 345 1.25 -15.51 -0.35
CA TYR A 345 1.70 -14.49 0.62
C TYR A 345 1.69 -13.04 0.10
N PHE A 346 1.65 -12.84 -1.21
CA PHE A 346 1.78 -11.52 -1.83
C PHE A 346 0.74 -11.31 -2.91
N ARG A 347 0.29 -10.05 -3.04
CA ARG A 347 -0.24 -9.54 -4.30
C ARG A 347 0.88 -8.94 -5.14
N LYS A 348 0.87 -9.21 -6.44
CA LYS A 348 1.81 -8.59 -7.40
C LYS A 348 1.18 -7.35 -8.06
N PHE A 349 1.89 -6.23 -8.03
CA PHE A 349 1.53 -4.96 -8.67
C PHE A 349 2.64 -4.51 -9.63
N GLY A 350 2.46 -4.80 -10.92
CA GLY A 350 3.57 -4.67 -11.88
C GLY A 350 4.71 -5.61 -11.47
N ASP A 351 5.92 -5.09 -11.29
CA ASP A 351 7.08 -5.88 -10.87
C ASP A 351 7.28 -5.96 -9.34
N LEU A 352 6.42 -5.30 -8.57
CA LEU A 352 6.55 -5.21 -7.11
C LEU A 352 5.57 -6.15 -6.41
N LEU A 353 5.97 -6.63 -5.23
CA LEU A 353 5.17 -7.50 -4.38
C LEU A 353 4.73 -6.74 -3.13
N VAL A 354 3.45 -6.82 -2.79
CA VAL A 354 2.88 -6.32 -1.54
C VAL A 354 2.50 -7.53 -0.69
N PRO A 355 3.12 -7.74 0.49
CA PRO A 355 2.76 -8.86 1.34
C PRO A 355 1.35 -8.64 1.88
N TYR A 356 0.56 -9.71 2.03
CA TYR A 356 -0.62 -9.68 2.89
C TYR A 356 -0.19 -9.83 4.36
N HIS A 357 -1.13 -9.61 5.28
CA HIS A 357 -0.92 -9.94 6.69
C HIS A 357 -0.88 -11.46 6.89
N SER A 358 -1.74 -12.21 6.21
CA SER A 358 -1.74 -13.68 6.15
C SER A 358 -2.18 -14.21 4.80
N VAL A 359 -1.85 -15.46 4.50
CA VAL A 359 -2.38 -16.20 3.34
C VAL A 359 -3.89 -16.42 3.48
N GLU A 360 -4.36 -16.75 4.68
CA GLU A 360 -5.78 -16.93 4.95
C GLU A 360 -6.48 -15.57 5.06
N THR A 361 -7.66 -15.44 4.46
CA THR A 361 -8.45 -14.19 4.40
C THR A 361 -9.28 -13.95 5.66
N LEU A 362 -9.91 -14.99 6.22
CA LEU A 362 -10.64 -14.89 7.49
C LEU A 362 -9.68 -14.83 8.66
N MET A 363 -9.28 -13.62 9.04
CA MET A 363 -8.44 -13.37 10.20
C MET A 363 -8.70 -11.99 10.81
N VAL A 364 -8.81 -11.93 12.13
CA VAL A 364 -9.10 -10.72 12.92
C VAL A 364 -8.24 -10.74 14.18
N GLU A 365 -7.36 -9.76 14.39
CA GLU A 365 -6.49 -9.69 15.59
C GLU A 365 -5.87 -8.31 15.85
N ALA A 366 -5.56 -7.57 14.79
CA ALA A 366 -5.15 -6.17 14.80
C ALA A 366 -5.58 -5.51 13.47
N PRO A 367 -5.14 -6.00 12.30
CA PRO A 367 -5.99 -5.94 11.11
C PRO A 367 -7.23 -6.82 11.32
N ASP A 368 -8.27 -6.52 10.57
CA ASP A 368 -9.57 -7.18 10.66
C ASP A 368 -9.92 -8.01 9.41
N HIS A 369 -8.96 -8.18 8.50
CA HIS A 369 -9.01 -9.09 7.36
C HIS A 369 -7.59 -9.52 6.97
N GLY A 370 -7.37 -10.79 6.62
CA GLY A 370 -6.03 -11.33 6.37
C GLY A 370 -5.30 -10.76 5.15
N HIS A 371 -6.06 -10.31 4.13
CA HIS A 371 -5.52 -9.61 2.96
C HIS A 371 -5.49 -8.08 3.08
N GLN A 372 -5.73 -7.54 4.28
CA GLN A 372 -5.09 -6.27 4.61
C GLN A 372 -3.59 -6.52 4.76
N THR A 373 -2.81 -5.46 4.84
CA THR A 373 -1.42 -5.57 5.27
C THR A 373 -1.02 -4.36 6.09
N THR A 374 0.13 -4.49 6.74
CA THR A 374 0.59 -3.54 7.74
C THR A 374 1.99 -3.06 7.43
N SER A 375 2.36 -1.91 7.98
CA SER A 375 3.76 -1.47 8.01
C SER A 375 4.65 -2.50 8.71
N GLU A 376 4.11 -3.25 9.68
CA GLU A 376 4.76 -4.41 10.28
C GLU A 376 5.12 -5.46 9.21
N ALA A 377 4.16 -5.91 8.40
CA ALA A 377 4.42 -6.89 7.34
C ALA A 377 5.47 -6.40 6.34
N PHE A 378 5.45 -5.11 5.94
CA PHE A 378 6.52 -4.54 5.11
C PHE A 378 7.89 -4.53 5.79
N SER A 379 7.95 -4.23 7.09
CA SER A 379 9.21 -4.26 7.84
C SER A 379 9.79 -5.67 7.96
N TYR A 380 8.93 -6.70 8.09
CA TYR A 380 9.33 -8.11 8.02
C TYR A 380 9.71 -8.55 6.60
N TYR A 381 9.07 -7.97 5.59
CA TYR A 381 9.40 -8.26 4.20
C TYR A 381 10.83 -7.82 3.88
N LEU A 382 11.21 -6.62 4.32
CA LEU A 382 12.58 -6.14 4.24
C LEU A 382 13.55 -7.03 5.02
N TRP A 383 13.17 -7.52 6.20
CA TRP A 383 14.05 -8.40 6.99
C TRP A 383 14.31 -9.73 6.28
N LEU A 384 13.27 -10.35 5.73
CA LEU A 384 13.36 -11.57 4.94
C LEU A 384 14.33 -11.40 3.77
N GLU A 385 14.18 -10.32 3.00
CA GLU A 385 15.01 -10.07 1.81
C GLU A 385 16.44 -9.64 2.17
N ALA A 386 16.66 -8.94 3.29
CA ALA A 386 18.00 -8.65 3.79
C ALA A 386 18.73 -9.92 4.23
N SER A 387 18.03 -10.86 4.88
CA SER A 387 18.58 -12.19 5.22
C SER A 387 18.85 -13.02 3.97
N TYR A 388 18.04 -12.91 2.93
CA TYR A 388 18.31 -13.53 1.64
C TYR A 388 19.59 -12.96 1.00
N GLY A 389 19.76 -11.63 1.03
CA GLY A 389 21.00 -10.96 0.59
C GLY A 389 22.23 -11.40 1.40
N ARG A 390 22.10 -11.62 2.70
CA ARG A 390 23.18 -12.21 3.54
C ARG A 390 23.57 -13.59 3.06
N VAL A 391 22.59 -14.47 2.82
CA VAL A 391 22.81 -15.89 2.50
C VAL A 391 23.31 -16.09 1.07
N THR A 392 22.77 -15.34 0.11
CA THR A 392 23.03 -15.57 -1.33
C THR A 392 23.96 -14.54 -1.96
N GLY A 393 24.15 -13.39 -1.30
CA GLY A 393 24.82 -12.23 -1.88
C GLY A 393 23.97 -11.47 -2.91
N ASP A 394 22.72 -11.87 -3.17
CA ASP A 394 21.80 -11.16 -4.05
C ASP A 394 20.94 -10.16 -3.28
N TRP A 395 21.19 -8.87 -3.54
CA TRP A 395 20.49 -7.76 -2.90
C TRP A 395 19.37 -7.18 -3.76
N ALA A 396 19.12 -7.68 -4.97
CA ALA A 396 18.05 -7.19 -5.82
C ALA A 396 16.65 -7.37 -5.18
N PRO A 397 16.33 -8.50 -4.52
CA PRO A 397 15.06 -8.65 -3.80
C PRO A 397 14.86 -7.63 -2.68
N PHE A 398 15.92 -7.30 -1.93
CA PHE A 398 15.87 -6.28 -0.87
C PHE A 398 15.52 -4.90 -1.44
N LYS A 399 16.14 -4.52 -2.56
CA LYS A 399 15.84 -3.25 -3.24
C LYS A 399 14.42 -3.21 -3.79
N SER A 400 13.94 -4.32 -4.35
CA SER A 400 12.56 -4.45 -4.83
C SER A 400 11.54 -4.32 -3.69
N ALA A 401 11.79 -4.97 -2.55
CA ALA A 401 10.97 -4.83 -1.35
C ALA A 401 10.95 -3.38 -0.82
N PHE A 402 12.09 -2.69 -0.84
CA PHE A 402 12.17 -1.28 -0.45
C PHE A 402 11.37 -0.37 -1.39
N ALA A 403 11.47 -0.60 -2.69
CA ALA A 403 10.68 0.11 -3.70
C ALA A 403 9.17 -0.15 -3.53
N SER A 404 8.78 -1.38 -3.16
CA SER A 404 7.40 -1.71 -2.83
C SER A 404 6.89 -0.93 -1.62
N MET A 405 7.64 -0.93 -0.52
CA MET A 405 7.32 -0.16 0.68
C MET A 405 7.14 1.33 0.38
N GLU A 406 8.11 1.95 -0.31
CA GLU A 406 8.04 3.37 -0.67
C GLU A 406 6.85 3.70 -1.56
N LYS A 407 6.46 2.80 -2.46
CA LYS A 407 5.38 3.05 -3.41
C LYS A 407 4.00 2.90 -2.79
N PHE A 408 3.80 1.91 -1.92
CA PHE A 408 2.46 1.47 -1.54
C PHE A 408 2.07 1.79 -0.10
N ILE A 409 3.03 1.97 0.82
CA ILE A 409 2.69 2.18 2.23
C ILE A 409 3.23 3.48 2.82
N ILE A 410 4.24 4.11 2.20
CA ILE A 410 4.60 5.51 2.50
C ILE A 410 3.74 6.42 1.61
N PRO A 411 2.86 7.29 2.17
CA PRO A 411 2.01 8.15 1.35
C PRO A 411 2.85 9.07 0.44
N ALA A 412 2.57 9.08 -0.86
CA ALA A 412 3.26 9.99 -1.78
C ALA A 412 2.74 11.43 -1.63
N THR A 413 3.40 12.42 -2.23
CA THR A 413 2.96 13.83 -2.17
C THR A 413 1.49 14.01 -2.57
N ALA A 414 1.02 13.27 -3.58
CA ALA A 414 -0.38 13.30 -4.01
C ALA A 414 -1.37 12.74 -2.95
N ASP A 415 -0.90 11.90 -2.04
CA ASP A 415 -1.68 11.32 -0.95
C ASP A 415 -1.66 12.21 0.31
N GLN A 416 -0.66 13.09 0.44
CA GLN A 416 -0.50 14.04 1.55
C GLN A 416 -0.26 15.50 1.08
N PRO A 417 -1.14 16.07 0.22
CA PRO A 417 -0.84 17.23 -0.63
C PRO A 417 -0.72 18.59 0.07
N THR A 418 -1.17 18.72 1.33
CA THR A 418 -1.30 20.01 2.02
C THR A 418 -0.39 20.16 3.24
N ASN A 419 0.67 19.34 3.33
CA ASN A 419 1.70 19.50 4.37
C ASN A 419 2.38 20.88 4.38
N ASP A 420 2.32 21.63 3.27
CA ASP A 420 2.81 23.02 3.21
C ASP A 420 1.97 24.00 4.05
N LYS A 421 0.75 23.60 4.45
CA LYS A 421 -0.16 24.38 5.32
C LYS A 421 0.05 24.12 6.82
N TYR A 422 0.95 23.22 7.18
CA TYR A 422 1.22 22.87 8.57
C TYR A 422 1.89 24.02 9.33
N ASP A 423 1.36 24.38 10.51
CA ASP A 423 1.94 25.37 11.41
C ASP A 423 2.57 24.67 12.63
N PRO A 424 3.91 24.60 12.73
CA PRO A 424 4.58 23.96 13.86
C PRO A 424 4.40 24.70 15.18
N SER A 425 3.94 25.95 15.17
CA SER A 425 3.58 26.68 16.40
C SER A 425 2.20 26.31 16.94
N LYS A 426 1.36 25.67 16.10
CA LYS A 426 0.03 25.13 16.43
C LYS A 426 -0.17 23.76 15.76
N PRO A 427 0.53 22.71 16.22
CA PRO A 427 0.60 21.42 15.53
C PRO A 427 -0.75 20.73 15.32
N ALA A 428 -1.70 20.89 16.25
CA ALA A 428 -3.02 20.29 16.19
C ALA A 428 -3.98 21.03 17.13
N THR A 429 -5.28 20.72 17.02
CA THR A 429 -6.28 21.11 18.03
C THR A 429 -6.56 19.91 18.93
N TYR A 430 -6.65 20.14 20.24
CA TYR A 430 -6.87 19.09 21.22
C TYR A 430 -8.28 18.49 21.10
N ALA A 431 -8.36 17.17 21.23
CA ALA A 431 -9.59 16.43 21.55
C ALA A 431 -9.25 15.38 22.62
N PRO A 432 -10.04 15.24 23.70
CA PRO A 432 -9.81 14.22 24.71
C PRO A 432 -10.01 12.82 24.11
N GLU A 433 -9.16 11.86 24.47
CA GLU A 433 -9.57 10.46 24.34
C GLU A 433 -10.57 10.11 25.43
N HIS A 434 -11.37 9.08 25.17
CA HIS A 434 -12.27 8.53 26.17
C HIS A 434 -12.02 7.02 26.27
N PRO A 435 -12.08 6.43 27.48
CA PRO A 435 -11.87 4.99 27.61
C PRO A 435 -12.91 4.15 26.86
N ARG A 436 -14.12 4.69 26.67
CA ARG A 436 -15.25 4.00 26.04
C ARG A 436 -15.66 4.66 24.73
N MET A 437 -16.04 3.83 23.77
CA MET A 437 -16.40 4.22 22.40
C MET A 437 -17.70 5.02 22.31
N ASP A 438 -18.60 4.91 23.28
CA ASP A 438 -19.89 5.60 23.34
C ASP A 438 -19.79 7.08 23.70
N ALA A 439 -18.62 7.51 24.18
CA ALA A 439 -18.28 8.92 24.37
C ALA A 439 -17.78 9.61 23.08
N TYR A 440 -17.66 8.87 21.96
CA TYR A 440 -17.30 9.41 20.66
C TYR A 440 -18.55 9.77 19.83
N PRO A 441 -18.50 10.81 18.96
CA PRO A 441 -17.33 11.59 18.57
C PRO A 441 -16.79 12.55 19.65
N SER A 442 -15.46 12.60 19.80
CA SER A 442 -14.79 13.46 20.78
C SER A 442 -14.73 14.92 20.31
N THR A 443 -15.04 15.87 21.19
CA THR A 443 -15.17 17.30 20.82
C THR A 443 -13.82 17.98 20.75
N LEU A 444 -13.55 18.66 19.62
CA LEU A 444 -12.38 19.53 19.48
C LEU A 444 -12.50 20.74 20.41
N ASP A 445 -11.45 21.00 21.19
CA ASP A 445 -11.37 22.10 22.14
C ASP A 445 -10.13 22.96 21.87
N GLY A 446 -10.35 24.08 21.16
CA GLY A 446 -9.32 25.06 20.85
C GLY A 446 -8.88 25.92 22.04
N THR A 447 -9.50 25.79 23.21
CA THR A 447 -9.10 26.51 24.43
C THR A 447 -8.00 25.80 25.21
N VAL A 448 -7.80 24.50 24.95
CA VAL A 448 -6.72 23.70 25.54
C VAL A 448 -5.39 24.04 24.86
N PRO A 449 -4.34 24.44 25.61
CA PRO A 449 -3.07 24.82 25.00
C PRO A 449 -2.36 23.60 24.40
N VAL A 450 -1.81 23.74 23.19
CA VAL A 450 -0.91 22.74 22.59
C VAL A 450 0.52 23.28 22.58
N GLY A 451 1.52 22.40 22.57
CA GLY A 451 2.93 22.80 22.46
C GLY A 451 3.36 23.10 21.03
N GLN A 452 4.65 23.39 20.86
CA GLN A 452 5.28 23.58 19.56
C GLN A 452 5.93 22.28 19.08
N ASP A 453 5.87 22.03 17.78
CA ASP A 453 6.66 20.99 17.10
C ASP A 453 8.07 21.52 16.81
N PRO A 454 9.10 20.99 17.48
CA PRO A 454 10.46 21.51 17.36
C PRO A 454 11.25 20.89 16.20
N ILE A 455 10.71 19.90 15.47
CA ILE A 455 11.47 19.14 14.45
C ILE A 455 10.97 19.36 13.02
N ALA A 456 9.74 19.85 12.80
CA ALA A 456 9.22 20.06 11.44
C ALA A 456 10.10 20.96 10.54
N ALA A 457 10.53 22.12 11.05
CA ALA A 457 11.35 23.06 10.28
C ALA A 457 12.73 22.47 9.95
N GLU A 458 13.29 21.70 10.89
CA GLU A 458 14.56 21.00 10.72
C GLU A 458 14.46 19.89 9.67
N LEU A 459 13.42 19.06 9.73
CA LEU A 459 13.14 18.00 8.74
C LEU A 459 12.96 18.59 7.34
N LYS A 460 12.18 19.68 7.21
CA LYS A 460 12.00 20.39 5.95
C LYS A 460 13.32 20.93 5.41
N SER A 461 14.17 21.48 6.28
CA SER A 461 15.51 21.95 5.88
C SER A 461 16.43 20.82 5.45
N ALA A 462 16.33 19.64 6.06
CA ALA A 462 17.17 18.49 5.75
C ALA A 462 16.78 17.82 4.42
N TYR A 463 15.48 17.73 4.13
CA TYR A 463 14.97 16.93 3.01
C TYR A 463 14.28 17.73 1.90
N GLY A 464 14.13 19.05 2.06
CA GLY A 464 13.56 19.94 1.02
C GLY A 464 12.07 19.72 0.76
N SER A 465 11.37 18.95 1.58
CA SER A 465 9.94 18.68 1.46
C SER A 465 9.24 18.84 2.82
N SER A 466 7.98 19.27 2.78
CA SER A 466 7.12 19.26 3.96
C SER A 466 6.51 17.87 4.21
N ASP A 467 6.56 16.95 3.25
CA ASP A 467 5.96 15.61 3.37
C ASP A 467 6.62 14.79 4.48
N VAL A 468 5.83 13.91 5.09
CA VAL A 468 6.30 12.95 6.10
C VAL A 468 6.76 11.68 5.39
N TYR A 469 7.98 11.24 5.69
CA TYR A 469 8.55 9.99 5.15
C TYR A 469 8.51 8.90 6.23
N GLY A 470 7.34 8.32 6.41
CA GLY A 470 7.08 7.21 7.32
C GLY A 470 5.89 6.39 6.83
N MET A 471 5.85 5.11 7.18
CA MET A 471 4.79 4.22 6.69
C MET A 471 3.45 4.58 7.34
N HIS A 472 2.37 4.59 6.56
CA HIS A 472 1.05 4.39 7.15
C HIS A 472 0.94 2.96 7.70
N TRP A 473 0.17 2.74 8.76
CA TRP A 473 0.17 1.44 9.42
C TRP A 473 -0.68 0.37 8.73
N LEU A 474 -1.76 0.72 8.01
CA LEU A 474 -2.72 -0.25 7.46
C LEU A 474 -3.13 0.10 6.03
N ILE A 475 -3.10 -0.90 5.15
CA ILE A 475 -3.65 -0.79 3.79
C ILE A 475 -4.48 -2.03 3.45
N ASP A 476 -5.53 -1.83 2.66
CA ASP A 476 -6.33 -2.90 2.07
C ASP A 476 -5.72 -3.28 0.72
N VAL A 477 -5.01 -4.40 0.68
CA VAL A 477 -4.22 -4.81 -0.49
C VAL A 477 -5.13 -5.18 -1.66
N ASP A 478 -6.27 -5.80 -1.37
CA ASP A 478 -7.22 -6.26 -2.38
C ASP A 478 -8.31 -5.27 -2.72
N ASN A 479 -8.37 -4.14 -1.99
CA ASN A 479 -9.51 -3.24 -2.00
C ASN A 479 -10.80 -4.01 -1.64
N THR A 480 -10.69 -4.95 -0.71
CA THR A 480 -11.77 -5.78 -0.16
C THR A 480 -12.92 -4.92 0.39
N TYR A 481 -12.59 -3.82 1.07
CA TYR A 481 -13.57 -2.86 1.57
C TYR A 481 -14.17 -1.98 0.48
N GLY A 482 -13.48 -1.82 -0.67
CA GLY A 482 -13.96 -1.06 -1.80
C GLY A 482 -13.80 0.46 -1.69
N PHE A 483 -12.93 0.97 -0.81
CA PHE A 483 -12.69 2.41 -0.68
C PHE A 483 -11.86 2.97 -1.85
N GLY A 484 -10.87 2.22 -2.31
CA GLY A 484 -9.88 2.67 -3.27
C GLY A 484 -9.11 3.92 -2.82
N ARG A 485 -8.59 4.70 -3.77
CA ARG A 485 -7.81 5.92 -3.48
C ARG A 485 -8.74 7.12 -3.39
N CYS A 486 -8.79 7.76 -2.22
CA CYS A 486 -9.66 8.91 -1.96
C CYS A 486 -11.14 8.66 -2.33
N GLY A 487 -11.60 7.43 -2.15
CA GLY A 487 -12.95 7.02 -2.47
C GLY A 487 -13.17 6.58 -3.92
N ASP A 488 -12.16 6.51 -4.81
CA ASP A 488 -12.40 6.13 -6.21
C ASP A 488 -13.10 4.78 -6.38
N GLY A 489 -12.95 3.88 -5.41
CA GLY A 489 -13.57 2.57 -5.34
C GLY A 489 -12.82 1.46 -6.07
N THR A 490 -11.70 1.77 -6.72
CA THR A 490 -11.00 0.83 -7.63
C THR A 490 -9.51 0.70 -7.38
N THR A 491 -8.81 1.75 -6.92
CA THR A 491 -7.35 1.70 -6.74
C THR A 491 -6.97 0.75 -5.60
N ALA A 492 -5.91 -0.04 -5.80
CA ALA A 492 -5.34 -0.91 -4.79
C ALA A 492 -3.79 -0.80 -4.76
N PRO A 493 -3.14 -0.97 -3.60
CA PRO A 493 -3.74 -1.03 -2.26
C PRO A 493 -4.45 0.28 -1.86
N ALA A 494 -5.47 0.19 -1.01
CA ALA A 494 -6.19 1.35 -0.50
C ALA A 494 -5.69 1.72 0.91
N TYR A 495 -5.35 3.00 1.14
CA TYR A 495 -5.03 3.48 2.48
C TYR A 495 -6.31 3.55 3.34
N ILE A 496 -6.33 2.78 4.43
CA ILE A 496 -7.47 2.67 5.34
C ILE A 496 -7.01 2.78 6.78
N ASN A 497 -7.94 3.07 7.68
CA ASN A 497 -7.70 3.00 9.12
C ASN A 497 -8.88 2.30 9.81
N THR A 498 -8.72 1.99 11.09
CA THR A 498 -9.75 1.38 11.95
C THR A 498 -9.81 2.11 13.29
N TYR A 499 -8.89 1.81 14.22
CA TYR A 499 -8.86 2.32 15.59
C TYR A 499 -8.88 3.86 15.66
N GLN A 500 -9.85 4.41 16.39
CA GLN A 500 -10.04 5.85 16.62
C GLN A 500 -10.72 6.18 17.97
N ARG A 501 -11.35 5.20 18.65
CA ARG A 501 -12.32 5.44 19.73
C ARG A 501 -11.88 4.90 21.09
N GLY A 502 -10.60 5.14 21.38
CA GLY A 502 -10.05 5.03 22.72
C GLY A 502 -9.72 3.61 23.16
N SER A 503 -9.47 3.47 24.45
CA SER A 503 -8.72 2.32 24.97
C SER A 503 -9.50 1.01 25.04
N SER A 504 -10.85 1.07 25.03
CA SER A 504 -11.70 -0.12 24.99
C SER A 504 -12.20 -0.47 23.60
N GLU A 505 -11.86 0.28 22.54
CA GLU A 505 -12.21 -0.13 21.17
C GLU A 505 -11.29 -1.26 20.73
N SER A 506 -11.78 -2.49 20.82
CA SER A 506 -11.12 -3.67 20.27
C SER A 506 -11.22 -3.71 18.74
N VAL A 507 -10.46 -4.64 18.12
CA VAL A 507 -10.53 -4.89 16.66
C VAL A 507 -11.96 -5.17 16.17
N TRP A 508 -12.78 -5.81 17.02
CA TRP A 508 -14.16 -6.18 16.73
C TRP A 508 -15.12 -5.01 16.67
N GLU A 509 -14.75 -3.87 17.26
CA GLU A 509 -15.68 -2.77 17.52
C GLU A 509 -15.47 -1.62 16.54
N THR A 510 -14.40 -1.66 15.75
CA THR A 510 -14.02 -0.64 14.78
C THR A 510 -15.01 -0.53 13.61
N ILE A 511 -15.12 0.69 13.05
CA ILE A 511 -15.82 0.99 11.81
C ILE A 511 -14.76 1.41 10.77
N PRO A 512 -14.33 0.52 9.85
CA PRO A 512 -13.23 0.80 8.93
C PRO A 512 -13.52 1.99 8.02
N GLN A 513 -12.51 2.82 7.79
CA GLN A 513 -12.64 4.12 7.14
C GLN A 513 -11.48 4.39 6.17
N PRO A 514 -11.69 5.16 5.08
CA PRO A 514 -10.60 5.55 4.21
C PRO A 514 -9.70 6.59 4.90
N SER A 515 -8.40 6.50 4.66
CA SER A 515 -7.44 7.49 5.15
C SER A 515 -7.62 8.85 4.46
N CYS A 516 -8.05 8.84 3.20
CA CYS A 516 -8.49 10.03 2.45
C CYS A 516 -10.03 10.05 2.37
N ASP A 517 -10.66 10.84 3.24
CA ASP A 517 -12.11 10.95 3.34
C ASP A 517 -12.64 12.10 2.47
N THR A 518 -13.28 11.75 1.37
CA THR A 518 -13.89 12.67 0.39
C THR A 518 -15.41 12.76 0.53
N PHE A 519 -15.98 12.16 1.58
CA PHE A 519 -17.41 12.02 1.85
C PHE A 519 -18.16 11.15 0.84
N LYS A 520 -17.43 10.34 0.06
CA LYS A 520 -18.04 9.44 -0.94
C LYS A 520 -18.74 8.23 -0.33
N HIS A 521 -18.26 7.76 0.83
CA HIS A 521 -18.81 6.64 1.60
C HIS A 521 -19.04 7.09 3.04
N GLY A 522 -19.71 6.28 3.86
CA GLY A 522 -20.09 6.65 5.22
C GLY A 522 -21.39 7.47 5.26
N GLY A 523 -21.45 8.45 6.16
CA GLY A 523 -22.56 9.40 6.31
C GLY A 523 -22.34 10.71 5.50
N PRO A 524 -23.13 11.77 5.79
CA PRO A 524 -23.02 13.05 5.08
C PRO A 524 -21.64 13.72 5.16
N ASN A 525 -20.89 13.46 6.23
CA ASN A 525 -19.53 13.98 6.47
C ASN A 525 -18.48 12.88 6.34
N GLY A 526 -18.75 11.86 5.54
CA GLY A 526 -17.91 10.67 5.48
C GLY A 526 -18.00 9.88 6.78
N TYR A 527 -16.84 9.59 7.36
CA TYR A 527 -16.72 8.89 8.66
C TYR A 527 -16.29 9.82 9.79
N LEU A 528 -16.00 11.09 9.49
CA LEU A 528 -15.33 11.99 10.43
C LEU A 528 -16.12 12.23 11.72
N ASP A 529 -17.43 12.39 11.60
CA ASP A 529 -18.35 12.66 12.71
C ASP A 529 -18.71 11.42 13.56
N LEU A 530 -18.11 10.26 13.27
CA LEU A 530 -18.04 9.13 14.19
C LEU A 530 -16.91 9.29 15.23
N PHE A 531 -15.87 10.06 14.89
CA PHE A 531 -14.62 10.11 15.64
C PHE A 531 -14.38 11.46 16.29
N THR A 532 -14.57 12.56 15.55
CA THR A 532 -14.35 13.92 16.05
C THR A 532 -15.59 14.77 15.84
N LYS A 533 -15.93 15.56 16.86
CA LYS A 533 -17.04 16.51 16.83
C LYS A 533 -16.49 17.91 16.59
N ASP A 534 -16.93 18.51 15.50
CA ASP A 534 -16.55 19.85 15.05
C ASP A 534 -17.80 20.65 14.62
N ALA A 535 -17.67 21.96 14.48
CA ALA A 535 -18.73 22.84 13.98
C ALA A 535 -19.02 22.61 12.48
N SER A 536 -18.02 22.14 11.73
CA SER A 536 -18.13 21.81 10.31
C SER A 536 -17.08 20.79 9.90
N TYR A 537 -17.36 20.00 8.86
CA TYR A 537 -16.45 18.96 8.38
C TYR A 537 -15.91 19.30 6.99
N ALA A 538 -14.60 19.08 6.80
CA ALA A 538 -13.92 19.24 5.52
C ALA A 538 -13.34 17.91 5.04
N LYS A 539 -13.38 17.70 3.72
CA LYS A 539 -12.74 16.56 3.07
C LYS A 539 -11.26 16.58 3.38
N GLN A 540 -10.72 15.49 3.89
CA GLN A 540 -9.38 15.49 4.48
C GLN A 540 -8.68 14.15 4.31
N TRP A 541 -7.36 14.18 4.42
CA TRP A 541 -6.52 12.99 4.46
C TRP A 541 -5.81 12.91 5.81
N LYS A 542 -5.56 11.69 6.30
CA LYS A 542 -4.87 11.42 7.56
C LYS A 542 -4.17 10.07 7.51
N TYR A 543 -2.97 10.01 8.07
CA TYR A 543 -2.19 8.79 8.20
C TYR A 543 -1.67 8.64 9.62
N THR A 544 -1.63 7.40 10.08
CA THR A 544 -1.07 7.00 11.37
C THR A 544 0.10 6.06 11.12
N ASN A 545 1.24 6.33 11.75
CA ASN A 545 2.39 5.45 11.74
C ASN A 545 2.33 4.45 12.89
N ALA A 546 2.92 3.27 12.69
CA ALA A 546 3.26 2.31 13.74
C ALA A 546 4.79 2.37 13.98
N PRO A 547 5.26 3.05 15.05
CA PRO A 547 6.68 3.33 15.26
C PRO A 547 7.56 2.10 15.42
N ASP A 548 7.01 1.00 15.92
CA ASP A 548 7.73 -0.27 16.05
C ASP A 548 8.13 -0.84 14.67
N ALA A 549 7.27 -0.66 13.66
CA ALA A 549 7.52 -1.11 12.29
C ALA A 549 8.58 -0.28 11.58
N ASP A 550 8.49 1.06 11.63
CA ASP A 550 9.51 1.95 11.07
C ASP A 550 10.86 1.74 11.80
N ALA A 551 10.85 1.55 13.12
CA ALA A 551 12.05 1.19 13.87
C ALA A 551 12.63 -0.17 13.42
N ARG A 552 11.77 -1.16 13.11
CA ARG A 552 12.20 -2.45 12.56
C ARG A 552 12.85 -2.29 11.17
N VAL A 553 12.37 -1.39 10.31
CA VAL A 553 13.03 -1.05 9.03
C VAL A 553 14.46 -0.53 9.26
N VAL A 554 14.65 0.37 10.22
CA VAL A 554 15.97 0.89 10.59
C VAL A 554 16.88 -0.21 11.14
N GLN A 555 16.35 -1.08 12.00
CA GLN A 555 17.07 -2.26 12.50
C GLN A 555 17.53 -3.16 11.33
N VAL A 556 16.63 -3.45 10.38
CA VAL A 556 16.96 -4.26 9.20
C VAL A 556 18.01 -3.57 8.35
N ALA A 557 17.94 -2.26 8.18
CA ALA A 557 18.95 -1.50 7.46
C ALA A 557 20.34 -1.59 8.11
N LEU A 558 20.42 -1.60 9.45
CA LEU A 558 21.68 -1.86 10.15
C LEU A 558 22.25 -3.24 9.80
N LEU A 559 21.43 -4.28 9.85
CA LEU A 559 21.85 -5.65 9.54
C LEU A 559 22.26 -5.78 8.07
N ALA A 560 21.44 -5.26 7.14
CA ALA A 560 21.73 -5.24 5.72
C ALA A 560 23.04 -4.50 5.41
N GLN A 561 23.27 -3.34 6.03
CA GLN A 561 24.53 -2.61 5.91
C GLN A 561 25.72 -3.44 6.38
N GLN A 562 25.62 -4.12 7.52
CA GLN A 562 26.70 -4.97 8.05
C GLN A 562 27.01 -6.15 7.11
N TRP A 563 25.97 -6.86 6.67
CA TRP A 563 26.11 -8.03 5.80
C TRP A 563 26.61 -7.64 4.40
N ALA A 564 26.06 -6.59 3.79
CA ALA A 564 26.53 -6.10 2.50
C ALA A 564 27.95 -5.55 2.58
N THR A 565 28.34 -4.88 3.67
CA THR A 565 29.74 -4.48 3.90
C THR A 565 30.67 -5.69 3.97
N ALA A 566 30.29 -6.74 4.72
CA ALA A 566 31.08 -7.96 4.83
C ALA A 566 31.29 -8.66 3.46
N GLN A 567 30.35 -8.49 2.53
CA GLN A 567 30.41 -9.00 1.17
C GLN A 567 31.08 -8.03 0.17
N GLY A 568 31.47 -6.82 0.59
CA GLY A 568 31.97 -5.77 -0.32
C GLY A 568 30.90 -5.13 -1.22
N LYS A 569 29.62 -5.32 -0.89
CA LYS A 569 28.44 -4.88 -1.67
C LYS A 569 27.65 -3.74 -1.04
N ALA A 570 28.19 -3.07 -0.02
CA ALA A 570 27.50 -1.95 0.65
C ALA A 570 27.06 -0.82 -0.32
N GLY A 571 27.81 -0.61 -1.41
CA GLY A 571 27.45 0.36 -2.45
C GLY A 571 26.12 0.03 -3.13
N ASP A 572 25.80 -1.26 -3.30
CA ASP A 572 24.64 -1.76 -4.05
C ASP A 572 23.30 -1.38 -3.40
N ILE A 573 23.30 -1.22 -2.07
CA ILE A 573 22.13 -0.92 -1.23
C ILE A 573 22.19 0.46 -0.54
N SER A 574 23.20 1.27 -0.86
CA SER A 574 23.46 2.53 -0.15
C SER A 574 22.29 3.54 -0.20
N SER A 575 21.48 3.50 -1.27
CA SER A 575 20.28 4.35 -1.39
C SER A 575 19.21 3.96 -0.38
N GLU A 576 18.95 2.65 -0.24
CA GLU A 576 17.98 2.09 0.70
C GLU A 576 18.40 2.37 2.15
N ILE A 577 19.70 2.28 2.45
CA ILE A 577 20.25 2.64 3.77
C ILE A 577 20.04 4.13 4.08
N GLY A 578 20.31 5.02 3.13
CA GLY A 578 20.06 6.46 3.29
C GLY A 578 18.58 6.79 3.49
N LYS A 579 17.68 6.07 2.80
CA LYS A 579 16.23 6.19 2.98
C LYS A 579 15.77 5.69 4.35
N SER A 580 16.36 4.62 4.88
CA SER A 580 16.11 4.17 6.25
C SER A 580 16.57 5.19 7.29
N ALA A 581 17.70 5.88 7.05
CA ALA A 581 18.14 6.98 7.91
C ALA A 581 17.14 8.15 7.89
N LYS A 582 16.58 8.47 6.72
CA LYS A 582 15.50 9.46 6.57
C LYS A 582 14.25 9.04 7.33
N MET A 583 13.80 7.79 7.21
CA MET A 583 12.68 7.24 7.98
C MET A 583 12.92 7.39 9.49
N GLY A 584 14.12 7.03 9.97
CA GLY A 584 14.53 7.24 11.36
C GLY A 584 14.51 8.70 11.80
N ASP A 585 14.72 9.66 10.89
CA ASP A 585 14.64 11.08 11.20
C ASP A 585 13.19 11.54 11.47
N TYR A 586 12.24 11.11 10.63
CA TYR A 586 10.81 11.38 10.81
C TYR A 586 10.19 10.59 11.97
N LEU A 587 10.69 9.38 12.23
CA LEU A 587 10.28 8.54 13.35
C LEU A 587 10.48 9.21 14.72
N ARG A 588 11.30 10.28 14.79
CA ARG A 588 11.37 11.14 15.99
C ARG A 588 10.03 11.74 16.40
N TYR A 589 9.04 11.84 15.51
CA TYR A 589 7.68 12.23 15.90
C TYR A 589 7.07 11.32 16.98
N ALA A 590 7.42 10.02 16.99
CA ALA A 590 7.03 9.08 18.03
C ALA A 590 7.67 9.36 19.40
N MET A 591 8.61 10.31 19.50
CA MET A 591 9.29 10.66 20.76
C MET A 591 8.61 11.78 21.53
N PHE A 592 7.51 12.35 21.00
CA PHE A 592 6.84 13.52 21.55
C PHE A 592 5.44 13.18 22.05
N ASP A 593 5.03 13.87 23.12
CA ASP A 593 3.64 13.87 23.59
C ASP A 593 2.66 14.22 22.45
N LYS A 594 1.47 13.60 22.49
CA LYS A 594 0.41 13.74 21.47
C LYS A 594 0.17 15.17 21.02
N TYR A 595 0.02 16.10 21.97
CA TYR A 595 -0.25 17.51 21.69
C TYR A 595 0.94 18.40 22.06
N PHE A 596 2.16 17.83 22.04
CA PHE A 596 3.40 18.48 22.43
C PHE A 596 3.30 19.11 23.83
N LYS A 597 2.53 18.51 24.75
CA LYS A 597 2.53 18.94 26.16
C LYS A 597 3.87 18.66 26.81
N ARG A 598 4.19 19.43 27.83
CA ARG A 598 5.41 19.20 28.62
C ARG A 598 5.37 17.80 29.25
N ILE A 599 6.50 17.09 29.17
CA ILE A 599 6.67 15.82 29.87
C ILE A 599 6.80 16.06 31.37
N GLY A 600 6.06 15.26 32.14
CA GLY A 600 6.19 15.17 33.58
C GLY A 600 5.08 15.89 34.35
N ASN A 601 4.30 15.13 35.12
CA ASN A 601 3.20 15.61 35.97
C ASN A 601 2.07 16.34 35.21
N CYS A 602 1.81 15.95 33.96
CA CYS A 602 0.74 16.51 33.13
C CYS A 602 -0.62 15.91 33.53
N THR A 603 -1.38 16.61 34.38
CA THR A 603 -2.60 16.08 35.06
C THR A 603 -3.86 16.93 34.88
N SER A 604 -3.79 17.93 34.01
CA SER A 604 -4.99 18.59 33.51
C SER A 604 -4.72 19.14 32.11
N PRO A 605 -5.66 19.00 31.16
CA PRO A 605 -5.48 19.51 29.81
C PRO A 605 -5.31 21.04 29.81
N SER A 606 -6.01 21.77 30.67
CA SER A 606 -5.96 23.24 30.71
C SER A 606 -4.76 23.79 31.47
N SER A 607 -4.28 23.12 32.53
CA SER A 607 -3.17 23.61 33.34
C SER A 607 -1.81 23.03 32.93
N CYS A 608 -1.77 21.86 32.31
CA CYS A 608 -0.53 21.32 31.75
C CYS A 608 -0.10 22.17 30.55
N PRO A 609 1.05 22.86 30.61
CA PRO A 609 1.44 23.80 29.57
C PRO A 609 1.85 23.07 28.29
N GLY A 610 1.56 23.70 27.15
CA GLY A 610 2.24 23.37 25.90
C GLY A 610 3.75 23.56 26.06
N ALA A 611 4.54 22.64 25.53
CA ALA A 611 6.00 22.72 25.60
C ALA A 611 6.58 23.65 24.52
N THR A 612 7.76 24.20 24.81
CA THR A 612 8.65 24.83 23.83
C THR A 612 9.91 23.99 23.67
N GLY A 613 10.47 23.93 22.46
CA GLY A 613 11.64 23.09 22.18
C GLY A 613 11.32 21.61 22.44
N LYS A 614 12.29 20.84 22.96
CA LYS A 614 12.16 19.40 23.18
C LYS A 614 11.66 19.00 24.57
N ASN A 615 11.01 19.91 25.30
CA ASN A 615 10.45 19.60 26.63
C ASN A 615 9.20 18.71 26.57
N SER A 616 8.63 18.52 25.38
CA SER A 616 7.58 17.54 25.09
C SER A 616 8.12 16.18 24.64
N ALA A 617 9.45 16.03 24.50
CA ALA A 617 10.06 14.78 24.09
C ALA A 617 10.25 13.85 25.30
N HIS A 618 9.56 12.70 25.29
CA HIS A 618 9.83 11.61 26.22
C HIS A 618 10.95 10.69 25.74
N TYR A 619 11.35 10.77 24.45
CA TYR A 619 12.44 10.00 23.83
C TYR A 619 12.24 8.47 23.79
N LEU A 620 10.99 8.03 23.84
CA LEU A 620 10.62 6.62 23.66
C LEU A 620 9.94 6.44 22.30
N MET A 621 9.76 5.20 21.86
CA MET A 621 8.83 4.92 20.76
C MET A 621 7.42 4.84 21.34
N SER A 622 6.61 5.86 21.08
CA SER A 622 5.19 5.88 21.45
C SER A 622 4.37 4.88 20.61
N TRP A 623 3.06 4.76 20.88
CA TRP A 623 2.20 3.87 20.12
C TRP A 623 2.00 4.33 18.67
N TYR A 624 1.96 5.64 18.45
CA TYR A 624 1.86 6.23 17.12
C TYR A 624 2.43 7.64 17.05
N TYR A 625 2.66 8.08 15.82
CA TYR A 625 2.47 9.47 15.46
C TYR A 625 1.50 9.53 14.28
N ALA A 626 0.82 10.65 14.10
CA ALA A 626 -0.12 10.82 13.00
C ALA A 626 -0.05 12.22 12.41
N TRP A 627 -0.42 12.33 11.14
CA TRP A 627 -0.48 13.60 10.43
C TRP A 627 -1.65 13.61 9.45
N GLY A 628 -2.17 14.80 9.17
CA GLY A 628 -3.30 14.97 8.26
C GLY A 628 -3.45 16.39 7.79
N GLY A 629 -4.37 16.61 6.86
CA GLY A 629 -4.64 17.91 6.27
C GLY A 629 -5.89 17.92 5.41
N ALA A 630 -6.33 19.12 5.04
CA ALA A 630 -7.41 19.24 4.08
C ALA A 630 -7.00 18.66 2.72
N THR A 631 -7.94 18.04 2.01
CA THR A 631 -7.72 17.66 0.60
C THR A 631 -7.77 18.89 -0.32
N ASP A 632 -8.55 19.90 0.04
CA ASP A 632 -8.61 21.18 -0.64
C ASP A 632 -7.34 21.98 -0.34
N THR A 633 -6.52 22.24 -1.36
CA THR A 633 -5.27 22.99 -1.22
C THR A 633 -5.48 24.47 -0.90
N SER A 634 -6.71 24.98 -1.05
CA SER A 634 -7.12 26.30 -0.60
C SER A 634 -7.52 26.33 0.89
N ALA A 635 -7.87 25.19 1.48
CA ALA A 635 -8.10 25.07 2.91
C ALA A 635 -6.75 25.09 3.64
N GLY A 636 -6.50 26.18 4.36
CA GLY A 636 -5.18 26.53 4.90
C GLY A 636 -4.79 25.80 6.19
N TRP A 637 -4.99 24.48 6.29
CA TRP A 637 -4.64 23.73 7.50
C TRP A 637 -4.08 22.32 7.23
N ALA A 638 -3.14 21.93 8.08
CA ALA A 638 -2.65 20.57 8.28
C ALA A 638 -2.23 20.40 9.75
N TRP A 639 -2.12 19.17 10.24
CA TRP A 639 -1.82 18.87 11.63
C TRP A 639 -0.87 17.69 11.79
N ARG A 640 -0.18 17.62 12.93
CA ARG A 640 0.67 16.52 13.37
C ARG A 640 0.52 16.29 14.87
N ILE A 641 0.55 15.03 15.28
CA ILE A 641 0.54 14.61 16.69
C ILE A 641 1.57 13.50 16.89
N GLY A 642 2.22 13.48 18.06
CA GLY A 642 2.93 12.31 18.56
C GLY A 642 1.96 11.38 19.30
N ASP A 643 2.44 10.74 20.37
CA ASP A 643 1.58 10.04 21.33
C ASP A 643 2.21 10.06 22.73
N GLY A 644 1.39 10.30 23.75
CA GLY A 644 1.84 10.39 25.14
C GLY A 644 2.06 9.04 25.81
N ALA A 645 1.60 7.94 25.21
CA ALA A 645 1.77 6.58 25.73
C ALA A 645 2.95 5.87 25.06
N SER A 646 3.66 5.01 25.79
CA SER A 646 4.73 4.18 25.22
C SER A 646 4.70 2.79 25.84
N HIS A 647 4.80 1.78 24.98
CA HIS A 647 4.74 0.37 25.36
C HIS A 647 6.12 -0.28 25.26
N GLN A 648 6.48 -1.18 26.19
CA GLN A 648 7.79 -1.84 26.20
C GLN A 648 8.09 -2.59 24.89
N GLY A 649 7.08 -3.23 24.30
CA GLY A 649 7.20 -3.99 23.05
C GLY A 649 7.49 -3.15 21.80
N TYR A 650 7.28 -1.82 21.87
CA TYR A 650 7.55 -0.90 20.75
C TYR A 650 9.00 -0.40 20.75
N GLN A 651 9.72 -0.53 21.87
CA GLN A 651 11.07 -0.01 21.96
C GLN A 651 12.02 -0.80 21.06
N ASN A 652 12.99 -0.11 20.47
CA ASN A 652 14.01 -0.71 19.61
C ASN A 652 15.39 -0.10 19.89
N PRO A 653 16.07 -0.55 20.96
CA PRO A 653 17.41 -0.09 21.30
C PRO A 653 18.44 -0.34 20.18
N LEU A 654 18.24 -1.36 19.34
CA LEU A 654 19.14 -1.64 18.22
C LEU A 654 19.02 -0.59 17.11
N ALA A 655 17.79 -0.21 16.73
CA ALA A 655 17.55 0.88 15.79
C ALA A 655 18.04 2.24 16.32
N ALA A 656 17.81 2.51 17.62
CA ALA A 656 18.32 3.71 18.26
C ALA A 656 19.85 3.76 18.26
N HIS A 657 20.53 2.63 18.50
CA HIS A 657 21.98 2.52 18.35
C HIS A 657 22.43 2.81 16.92
N ALA A 658 21.73 2.27 15.92
CA ALA A 658 22.05 2.47 14.51
C ALA A 658 22.04 3.96 14.14
N LEU A 659 20.94 4.66 14.42
CA LEU A 659 20.75 6.08 14.06
C LEU A 659 21.66 7.02 14.87
N ALA A 660 22.03 6.62 16.09
CA ALA A 660 22.93 7.41 16.93
C ALA A 660 24.42 7.22 16.58
N ASN A 661 24.85 6.01 16.18
CA ASN A 661 26.27 5.64 16.17
C ASN A 661 26.80 5.14 14.83
N VAL A 662 25.95 4.74 13.88
CA VAL A 662 26.39 4.15 12.61
C VAL A 662 26.40 5.22 11.52
N PRO A 663 27.56 5.59 10.96
CA PRO A 663 27.67 6.72 10.03
C PRO A 663 26.76 6.64 8.80
N ALA A 664 26.59 5.45 8.23
CA ALA A 664 25.72 5.23 7.06
C ALA A 664 24.23 5.44 7.36
N LEU A 665 23.83 5.32 8.63
CA LEU A 665 22.45 5.47 9.10
C LEU A 665 22.22 6.77 9.88
N LYS A 666 23.20 7.67 9.91
CA LYS A 666 23.05 8.95 10.61
C LYS A 666 21.96 9.80 9.95
N PRO A 667 20.92 10.24 10.69
CA PRO A 667 19.92 11.19 10.17
C PRO A 667 20.56 12.49 9.65
N LEU A 668 19.99 13.06 8.60
CA LEU A 668 20.52 14.31 8.00
C LEU A 668 20.17 15.55 8.82
N SER A 669 19.09 15.53 9.59
CA SER A 669 18.70 16.64 10.46
C SER A 669 19.80 16.99 11.48
N ALA A 670 19.88 18.27 11.82
CA ALA A 670 20.98 18.78 12.66
C ALA A 670 21.04 18.13 14.06
N THR A 671 19.89 17.70 14.59
CA THR A 671 19.74 17.16 15.94
C THR A 671 19.29 15.71 15.97
N GLY A 672 18.96 15.10 14.83
CA GLY A 672 18.42 13.74 14.79
C GLY A 672 19.33 12.69 15.43
N GLN A 673 20.64 12.75 15.14
CA GLN A 673 21.63 11.85 15.75
C GLN A 673 21.62 11.93 17.30
N GLN A 674 21.56 13.16 17.84
CA GLN A 674 21.58 13.38 19.29
C GLN A 674 20.27 12.94 19.96
N ASP A 675 19.13 13.11 19.29
CA ASP A 675 17.84 12.66 19.80
C ASP A 675 17.81 11.13 19.91
N TRP A 676 18.35 10.43 18.91
CA TRP A 676 18.48 8.97 18.95
C TRP A 676 19.47 8.47 20.00
N ALA A 677 20.55 9.20 20.26
CA ALA A 677 21.46 8.88 21.36
C ALA A 677 20.77 9.00 22.74
N THR A 678 19.95 10.04 22.91
CA THR A 678 19.10 10.21 24.10
C THR A 678 18.06 9.10 24.19
N SER A 679 17.41 8.77 23.07
CA SER A 679 16.39 7.72 23.00
C SER A 679 16.95 6.34 23.34
N LEU A 680 18.13 5.97 22.84
CA LEU A 680 18.79 4.71 23.18
C LEU A 680 18.90 4.53 24.70
N SER A 681 19.38 5.56 25.40
CA SER A 681 19.52 5.49 26.86
C SER A 681 18.17 5.43 27.54
N ARG A 682 17.22 6.28 27.14
CA ARG A 682 15.88 6.33 27.72
C ARG A 682 15.09 5.03 27.55
N GLN A 683 15.22 4.37 26.41
CA GLN A 683 14.61 3.08 26.14
C GLN A 683 15.15 2.00 27.08
N LEU A 684 16.48 1.88 27.22
CA LEU A 684 17.08 0.90 28.13
C LEU A 684 16.75 1.17 29.61
N GLU A 685 16.64 2.44 30.00
CA GLU A 685 16.16 2.84 31.32
C GLU A 685 14.72 2.40 31.55
N MET A 686 13.82 2.62 30.60
CA MET A 686 12.40 2.24 30.71
C MET A 686 12.26 0.71 30.78
N LEU A 687 12.97 -0.03 29.93
CA LEU A 687 12.93 -1.50 29.94
C LEU A 687 13.46 -2.05 31.28
N GLN A 688 14.52 -1.47 31.83
CA GLN A 688 15.00 -1.84 33.17
C GLN A 688 13.98 -1.51 34.26
N TRP A 689 13.36 -0.33 34.18
CA TRP A 689 12.35 0.13 35.13
C TRP A 689 11.09 -0.73 35.15
N LEU A 690 10.66 -1.24 33.99
CA LEU A 690 9.47 -2.09 33.88
C LEU A 690 9.74 -3.55 34.24
N GLN A 691 10.99 -3.92 34.53
CA GLN A 691 11.34 -5.30 34.82
C GLN A 691 10.79 -5.74 36.18
N SER A 692 9.85 -6.69 36.15
CA SER A 692 9.23 -7.28 37.32
C SER A 692 10.22 -8.03 38.22
N ALA A 693 9.80 -8.33 39.45
CA ALA A 693 10.52 -9.22 40.34
C ALA A 693 10.75 -10.62 39.73
N ASP A 694 9.81 -11.11 38.92
CA ASP A 694 9.88 -12.43 38.27
C ASP A 694 10.81 -12.48 37.06
N GLY A 695 10.85 -11.40 36.27
CA GLY A 695 11.79 -11.23 35.15
C GLY A 695 11.17 -10.64 33.88
N GLY A 696 9.87 -10.82 33.66
CA GLY A 696 9.13 -10.21 32.54
C GLY A 696 9.02 -8.69 32.65
N LEU A 697 8.75 -8.01 31.54
CA LEU A 697 8.61 -6.55 31.44
C LEU A 697 7.14 -6.09 31.44
N ALA A 698 6.77 -5.21 32.38
CA ALA A 698 5.43 -4.63 32.47
C ALA A 698 5.14 -3.65 31.31
N GLY A 699 3.88 -3.21 31.19
CA GLY A 699 3.36 -2.52 29.99
C GLY A 699 4.15 -1.29 29.56
N GLY A 700 4.10 -0.20 30.32
CA GLY A 700 4.76 1.03 29.90
C GLY A 700 4.40 2.26 30.71
N VAL A 701 4.30 3.38 29.99
CA VAL A 701 4.08 4.72 30.55
C VAL A 701 3.02 5.48 29.77
N THR A 702 2.42 6.48 30.41
CA THR A 702 1.67 7.55 29.74
C THR A 702 1.94 8.93 30.35
N ASN A 703 2.10 9.95 29.50
CA ASN A 703 2.07 11.36 29.89
C ASN A 703 0.63 11.93 29.90
N SER A 704 -0.33 11.23 29.30
CA SER A 704 -1.74 11.62 29.21
C SER A 704 -2.60 10.51 29.83
N TRP A 705 -2.88 10.60 31.13
CA TRP A 705 -3.68 9.58 31.81
C TRP A 705 -5.08 9.49 31.20
N GLU A 706 -5.50 8.27 30.85
CA GLU A 706 -6.72 7.98 30.07
C GLU A 706 -6.84 8.81 28.76
N GLY A 707 -5.71 9.25 28.21
CA GLY A 707 -5.62 9.99 26.95
C GLY A 707 -6.25 11.39 26.96
N GLN A 708 -6.55 11.93 28.15
CA GLN A 708 -7.17 13.25 28.35
C GLN A 708 -6.45 14.11 29.40
N TYR A 709 -5.19 13.78 29.69
CA TYR A 709 -4.38 14.41 30.74
C TYR A 709 -5.10 14.44 32.10
N ALA A 710 -5.81 13.37 32.46
CA ALA A 710 -6.49 13.27 33.74
C ALA A 710 -5.50 13.10 34.90
N SER A 711 -5.99 13.24 36.13
CA SER A 711 -5.22 12.86 37.33
C SER A 711 -5.16 11.33 37.45
N PRO A 712 -3.96 10.73 37.54
CA PRO A 712 -3.83 9.31 37.84
C PRO A 712 -4.17 9.02 39.31
N PRO A 713 -4.35 7.73 39.67
CA PRO A 713 -4.45 7.32 41.07
C PRO A 713 -3.31 7.87 41.93
N ALA A 714 -3.61 8.21 43.19
CA ALA A 714 -2.61 8.71 44.12
C ALA A 714 -1.52 7.65 44.35
N GLY A 715 -0.25 8.05 44.23
CA GLY A 715 0.90 7.16 44.41
C GLY A 715 1.29 6.35 43.17
N THR A 716 0.66 6.58 42.01
CA THR A 716 1.09 5.96 40.75
C THR A 716 2.58 6.23 40.49
N PRO A 717 3.41 5.19 40.33
CA PRO A 717 4.84 5.35 40.08
C PRO A 717 5.12 6.09 38.79
N THR A 718 6.23 6.84 38.75
CA THR A 718 6.57 7.65 37.59
C THR A 718 7.92 7.30 36.98
N PHE A 719 8.04 7.46 35.66
CA PHE A 719 9.28 7.40 34.89
C PHE A 719 9.49 8.73 34.16
N TYR A 720 10.48 9.51 34.61
CA TYR A 720 10.68 10.90 34.16
C TYR A 720 9.39 11.77 34.25
N GLY A 721 8.55 11.47 35.25
CA GLY A 721 7.28 12.17 35.49
C GLY A 721 6.09 11.69 34.65
N MET A 722 6.27 10.75 33.72
CA MET A 722 5.16 10.02 33.09
C MET A 722 4.70 8.90 34.01
N TYR A 723 3.43 8.53 33.94
CA TYR A 723 2.79 7.58 34.86
C TYR A 723 2.90 6.15 34.36
N TYR A 724 3.16 5.20 35.26
CA TYR A 724 3.09 3.77 34.96
C TYR A 724 1.69 3.38 34.48
N ASP A 725 1.65 2.70 33.33
CA ASP A 725 0.45 2.05 32.81
C ASP A 725 0.77 0.57 32.56
N ALA A 726 -0.02 -0.33 33.15
CA ALA A 726 0.15 -1.77 32.98
C ALA A 726 -0.27 -2.25 31.58
N HIS A 727 -1.12 -1.47 30.89
CA HIS A 727 -1.71 -1.83 29.60
C HIS A 727 -1.77 -0.65 28.62
N PRO A 728 -0.64 0.04 28.31
CA PRO A 728 -0.66 1.25 27.49
C PRO A 728 -1.54 1.12 26.24
N VAL A 729 -2.38 2.12 26.01
CA VAL A 729 -3.31 2.27 24.88
C VAL A 729 -4.50 1.30 24.89
N TRP A 730 -4.32 0.00 24.78
CA TRP A 730 -5.44 -0.95 24.66
C TRP A 730 -5.78 -1.68 25.97
N ARG A 731 -7.09 -1.79 26.24
CA ARG A 731 -7.70 -2.48 27.39
C ARG A 731 -8.53 -3.70 26.98
N ASP A 732 -8.92 -3.83 25.70
CA ASP A 732 -9.65 -4.99 25.16
C ASP A 732 -8.95 -5.62 23.91
N PRO A 733 -8.13 -6.67 24.11
CA PRO A 733 -7.59 -7.12 25.39
C PRO A 733 -6.53 -6.14 25.92
N PRO A 734 -6.13 -6.24 27.21
CA PRO A 734 -5.08 -5.40 27.76
C PRO A 734 -3.75 -5.59 27.00
N SER A 735 -3.15 -4.50 26.51
CA SER A 735 -2.06 -4.57 25.50
C SER A 735 -0.86 -5.43 25.91
N ASN A 736 -0.43 -5.38 27.17
CA ASN A 736 0.71 -6.18 27.66
C ASN A 736 0.32 -7.55 28.24
N ARG A 737 -0.92 -8.03 27.97
CA ARG A 737 -1.32 -9.41 28.23
C ARG A 737 -0.57 -10.37 27.30
N TRP A 738 -0.28 -9.97 26.08
CA TRP A 738 0.32 -10.84 25.08
C TRP A 738 1.84 -11.00 25.28
N PHE A 739 2.31 -12.25 25.42
CA PHE A 739 3.74 -12.58 25.55
C PHE A 739 4.56 -12.18 24.32
N GLY A 740 3.94 -12.03 23.14
CA GLY A 740 4.63 -11.62 21.93
C GLY A 740 5.39 -10.29 22.07
N PHE A 741 4.82 -9.34 22.82
CA PHE A 741 5.53 -8.08 23.11
C PHE A 741 6.75 -8.26 24.00
N GLN A 742 6.83 -9.33 24.81
CA GLN A 742 8.07 -9.63 25.55
C GLN A 742 9.19 -9.93 24.56
N VAL A 743 8.97 -10.88 23.66
CA VAL A 743 10.03 -11.40 22.80
C VAL A 743 10.44 -10.39 21.73
N TRP A 744 9.51 -9.64 21.13
CA TRP A 744 9.85 -8.62 20.13
C TRP A 744 10.74 -7.50 20.71
N GLY A 745 10.36 -6.95 21.87
CA GLY A 745 11.15 -5.91 22.53
C GLY A 745 12.51 -6.42 23.03
N ILE A 746 12.52 -7.62 23.63
CA ILE A 746 13.74 -8.22 24.18
C ILE A 746 14.67 -8.73 23.07
N GLU A 747 14.18 -9.17 21.92
CA GLU A 747 15.03 -9.62 20.82
C GLU A 747 15.93 -8.48 20.33
N ARG A 748 15.36 -7.28 20.18
CA ARG A 748 16.08 -6.06 19.82
C ARG A 748 17.15 -5.72 20.87
N THR A 749 16.82 -5.92 22.15
CA THR A 749 17.74 -5.72 23.28
C THR A 749 18.86 -6.77 23.29
N ALA A 750 18.55 -8.03 22.99
CA ALA A 750 19.52 -9.13 22.87
C ALA A 750 20.46 -8.92 21.70
N ALA A 751 19.95 -8.47 20.55
CA ALA A 751 20.76 -8.14 19.39
C ALA A 751 21.68 -6.94 19.65
N LEU A 752 21.21 -5.89 20.36
CA LEU A 752 22.08 -4.81 20.84
C LEU A 752 23.19 -5.33 21.76
N TYR A 753 22.85 -6.20 22.72
CA TYR A 753 23.84 -6.81 23.62
C TYR A 753 24.87 -7.63 22.86
N ARG A 754 24.45 -8.44 21.87
CA ARG A 754 25.36 -9.18 21.00
C ARG A 754 26.33 -8.25 20.27
N LEU A 755 25.79 -7.19 19.68
CA LEU A 755 26.56 -6.24 18.86
C LEU A 755 27.56 -5.42 19.68
N THR A 756 27.13 -4.91 20.84
CA THR A 756 27.86 -3.84 21.56
C THR A 756 28.41 -4.29 22.91
N GLY A 757 27.85 -5.34 23.51
CA GLY A 757 28.10 -5.70 24.90
C GLY A 757 27.52 -4.72 25.93
N ASP A 758 26.53 -3.90 25.57
CA ASP A 758 25.92 -2.92 26.50
C ASP A 758 25.50 -3.57 27.83
N ALA A 759 26.06 -3.08 28.94
CA ALA A 759 25.87 -3.66 30.26
C ALA A 759 24.44 -3.52 30.79
N ARG A 760 23.69 -2.49 30.35
CA ARG A 760 22.28 -2.29 30.73
C ARG A 760 21.41 -3.34 30.05
N ALA A 761 21.64 -3.56 28.75
CA ALA A 761 20.98 -4.62 28.00
C ALA A 761 21.27 -6.00 28.61
N LYS A 762 22.54 -6.27 28.96
CA LYS A 762 22.92 -7.51 29.66
C LYS A 762 22.13 -7.70 30.96
N LYS A 763 22.05 -6.66 31.80
CA LYS A 763 21.35 -6.73 33.09
C LYS A 763 19.86 -7.08 32.94
N ILE A 764 19.20 -6.52 31.94
CA ILE A 764 17.80 -6.87 31.60
C ILE A 764 17.72 -8.34 31.18
N LEU A 765 18.58 -8.77 30.26
CA LEU A 765 18.57 -10.14 29.72
C LEU A 765 18.91 -11.21 30.76
N ASP A 766 19.87 -10.94 31.65
CA ASP A 766 20.29 -11.88 32.70
C ASP A 766 19.14 -12.24 33.65
N LYS A 767 18.14 -11.37 33.80
CA LYS A 767 16.94 -11.63 34.61
C LYS A 767 15.76 -12.15 33.79
N TRP A 768 15.60 -11.65 32.56
CA TRP A 768 14.49 -12.07 31.69
C TRP A 768 14.67 -13.50 31.13
N VAL A 769 15.89 -13.86 30.70
CA VAL A 769 16.16 -15.15 30.04
C VAL A 769 15.86 -16.35 30.95
N PRO A 770 16.32 -16.41 32.21
CA PRO A 770 15.98 -17.52 33.10
C PRO A 770 14.48 -17.66 33.35
N TRP A 771 13.76 -16.53 33.52
CA TRP A 771 12.31 -16.53 33.69
C TRP A 771 11.59 -17.11 32.48
N ALA A 772 11.95 -16.67 31.27
CA ALA A 772 11.32 -17.16 30.04
C ALA A 772 11.59 -18.67 29.84
N ILE A 773 12.83 -19.12 30.08
CA ILE A 773 13.19 -20.55 29.94
C ILE A 773 12.41 -21.40 30.94
N ALA A 774 12.25 -20.92 32.18
CA ALA A 774 11.50 -21.64 33.21
C ALA A 774 10.02 -21.84 32.87
N ASN A 775 9.46 -21.05 31.95
CA ASN A 775 8.08 -21.15 31.49
C ASN A 775 7.96 -21.72 30.07
N THR A 776 8.97 -22.47 29.60
CA THR A 776 8.99 -23.02 28.23
C THR A 776 9.31 -24.51 28.23
N THR A 777 8.62 -25.26 27.36
CA THR A 777 9.00 -26.63 26.98
C THR A 777 9.28 -26.70 25.48
N THR A 778 10.16 -27.62 25.07
CA THR A 778 10.57 -27.83 23.67
C THR A 778 10.15 -29.22 23.18
N GLY A 779 10.34 -29.50 21.89
CA GLY A 779 9.92 -30.75 21.22
C GLY A 779 8.72 -30.54 20.31
N THR A 780 8.17 -31.62 19.74
CA THR A 780 7.01 -31.51 18.82
C THR A 780 5.81 -30.82 19.45
N ASN A 781 5.57 -31.06 20.75
CA ASN A 781 4.51 -30.40 21.52
C ASN A 781 5.08 -29.30 22.42
N PHE A 782 6.01 -28.48 21.89
CA PHE A 782 6.56 -27.34 22.62
C PHE A 782 5.45 -26.43 23.17
N GLN A 783 5.72 -25.74 24.27
CA GLN A 783 4.80 -24.78 24.88
C GLN A 783 5.60 -23.54 25.27
N ILE A 784 5.20 -22.39 24.76
CA ILE A 784 5.72 -21.08 25.17
C ILE A 784 4.60 -20.29 25.87
N PRO A 785 4.93 -19.33 26.77
CA PRO A 785 3.92 -18.47 27.36
C PRO A 785 3.09 -17.76 26.29
N SER A 786 1.80 -17.55 26.54
CA SER A 786 0.91 -16.83 25.63
C SER A 786 0.28 -15.62 26.32
N ASP A 787 -0.64 -15.84 27.26
CA ASP A 787 -1.24 -14.78 28.06
C ASP A 787 -0.50 -14.56 29.39
N LEU A 788 -0.36 -13.28 29.75
CA LEU A 788 0.28 -12.79 30.95
C LEU A 788 -0.71 -11.98 31.79
N GLU A 789 -0.60 -12.10 33.11
CA GLU A 789 -1.29 -11.27 34.08
C GLU A 789 -0.27 -10.49 34.92
N TRP A 790 -0.57 -9.21 35.14
CA TRP A 790 0.28 -8.27 35.87
C TRP A 790 -0.37 -7.85 37.17
N SER A 791 0.42 -7.76 38.24
CA SER A 791 -0.03 -7.21 39.53
C SER A 791 1.05 -6.36 40.19
N GLY A 792 0.60 -5.40 41.00
CA GLY A 792 1.49 -4.41 41.61
C GLY A 792 1.99 -3.35 40.62
N ALA A 793 3.06 -2.67 40.97
CA ALA A 793 3.63 -1.58 40.19
C ALA A 793 5.14 -1.48 40.42
N PRO A 794 5.92 -0.91 39.48
CA PRO A 794 7.35 -0.66 39.69
C PRO A 794 7.57 0.40 40.79
N ASP A 795 8.78 0.49 41.33
CA ASP A 795 9.17 1.64 42.15
C ASP A 795 9.24 2.90 41.26
N THR A 796 9.07 4.10 41.82
CA THR A 796 9.30 5.33 41.04
C THR A 796 10.75 5.39 40.53
N TRP A 797 10.93 5.67 39.24
CA TRP A 797 12.25 5.64 38.61
C TRP A 797 13.22 6.64 39.25
N ASN A 798 14.43 6.14 39.51
CA ASN A 798 15.57 6.95 39.90
C ASN A 798 16.81 6.41 39.17
N ALA A 799 17.38 7.22 38.27
CA ALA A 799 18.51 6.79 37.44
C ALA A 799 19.77 6.42 38.23
N THR A 800 19.99 7.00 39.43
CA THR A 800 21.17 6.70 40.26
C THR A 800 20.94 5.51 41.19
N ASN A 801 19.68 5.23 41.54
CA ASN A 801 19.29 4.07 42.33
C ASN A 801 18.00 3.44 41.79
N PRO A 802 18.08 2.68 40.68
CA PRO A 802 16.91 2.01 40.12
C PRO A 802 16.31 1.08 41.17
N GLY A 803 15.02 1.24 41.46
CA GLY A 803 14.31 0.43 42.44
C GLY A 803 14.36 -1.07 42.12
N ALA A 804 14.07 -1.90 43.13
CA ALA A 804 14.12 -3.35 43.01
C ALA A 804 12.85 -3.94 42.38
N ASN A 805 11.76 -3.16 42.29
CA ASN A 805 10.45 -3.57 41.79
C ASN A 805 9.91 -4.82 42.51
N ALA A 806 10.15 -4.94 43.82
CA ALA A 806 9.81 -6.14 44.59
C ALA A 806 8.31 -6.48 44.55
N ASN A 807 7.46 -5.46 44.37
CA ASN A 807 6.01 -5.59 44.34
C ASN A 807 5.43 -5.76 42.93
N LEU A 808 6.23 -5.59 41.87
CA LEU A 808 5.77 -5.79 40.49
C LEU A 808 5.93 -7.26 40.10
N ARG A 809 4.82 -7.92 39.77
CA ARG A 809 4.77 -9.37 39.53
C ARG A 809 4.13 -9.67 38.17
N VAL A 810 4.56 -10.77 37.55
CA VAL A 810 3.95 -11.33 36.35
C VAL A 810 3.66 -12.81 36.51
N ARG A 811 2.50 -13.24 36.02
CA ARG A 811 2.07 -14.64 36.00
C ARG A 811 1.73 -15.07 34.58
N VAL A 812 2.26 -16.21 34.15
CA VAL A 812 1.85 -16.87 32.90
C VAL A 812 0.50 -17.53 33.13
N LEU A 813 -0.51 -17.16 32.34
CA LEU A 813 -1.88 -17.68 32.45
C LEU A 813 -2.06 -18.97 31.66
N ASN A 814 -1.49 -19.02 30.46
CA ASN A 814 -1.59 -20.15 29.55
C ASN A 814 -0.38 -20.18 28.61
N HIS A 815 -0.30 -21.25 27.81
CA HIS A 815 0.76 -21.47 26.85
C HIS A 815 0.16 -21.71 25.46
N SER A 816 0.98 -21.53 24.43
CA SER A 816 0.61 -21.75 23.03
C SER A 816 1.74 -22.38 22.24
N GLN A 817 1.45 -22.67 20.97
CA GLN A 817 2.44 -23.03 19.95
C GLN A 817 2.60 -21.94 18.89
N ASP A 818 2.41 -20.66 19.26
CA ASP A 818 2.59 -19.54 18.33
C ASP A 818 3.98 -19.59 17.71
N VAL A 819 4.02 -19.89 16.41
CA VAL A 819 5.25 -20.19 15.66
C VAL A 819 6.11 -18.93 15.44
N GLY A 820 5.48 -17.76 15.27
CA GLY A 820 6.18 -16.50 15.09
C GLY A 820 6.84 -16.03 16.38
N ILE A 821 6.10 -16.09 17.49
CA ILE A 821 6.62 -15.75 18.81
C ILE A 821 7.69 -16.75 19.26
N THR A 822 7.54 -18.03 18.92
CA THR A 822 8.58 -19.05 19.17
C THR A 822 9.88 -18.75 18.42
N ALA A 823 9.81 -18.33 17.16
CA ALA A 823 10.97 -17.95 16.38
C ALA A 823 11.67 -16.70 16.93
N SER A 824 10.91 -15.65 17.28
CA SER A 824 11.46 -14.45 17.94
C SER A 824 12.12 -14.82 19.28
N TYR A 825 11.48 -15.68 20.07
CA TYR A 825 12.03 -16.15 21.33
C TYR A 825 13.35 -16.91 21.14
N ALA A 826 13.43 -17.79 20.15
CA ALA A 826 14.69 -18.46 19.81
C ALA A 826 15.77 -17.42 19.46
N LYS A 827 15.45 -16.37 18.69
CA LYS A 827 16.41 -15.29 18.38
C LYS A 827 16.87 -14.53 19.62
N VAL A 828 16.01 -14.29 20.62
CA VAL A 828 16.44 -13.73 21.92
C VAL A 828 17.52 -14.59 22.54
N LEU A 829 17.24 -15.89 22.69
CA LEU A 829 18.11 -16.84 23.36
C LEU A 829 19.45 -17.01 22.65
N LEU A 830 19.44 -17.11 21.31
CA LEU A 830 20.64 -17.26 20.49
C LEU A 830 21.51 -16.00 20.53
N ASN A 831 20.93 -14.80 20.38
CA ASN A 831 21.69 -13.55 20.52
C ASN A 831 22.32 -13.41 21.91
N TYR A 832 21.55 -13.69 22.97
CA TYR A 832 22.05 -13.63 24.34
C TYR A 832 23.16 -14.65 24.57
N ALA A 833 22.98 -15.90 24.14
CA ALA A 833 23.96 -16.97 24.32
C ALA A 833 25.27 -16.69 23.56
N ALA A 834 25.19 -16.13 22.35
CA ALA A 834 26.34 -15.78 21.53
C ALA A 834 27.34 -14.86 22.26
N ARG A 835 26.83 -13.91 23.05
CA ARG A 835 27.66 -12.95 23.78
C ARG A 835 27.97 -13.35 25.22
N SER A 836 27.01 -13.98 25.90
CA SER A 836 27.16 -14.37 27.31
C SER A 836 27.88 -15.71 27.51
N GLY A 837 27.91 -16.58 26.49
CA GLY A 837 28.34 -17.97 26.63
C GLY A 837 27.33 -18.86 27.37
N ASN A 838 26.09 -18.40 27.58
CA ASN A 838 25.08 -19.18 28.31
C ASN A 838 24.64 -20.42 27.51
N ALA A 839 25.07 -21.60 27.96
CA ALA A 839 24.80 -22.87 27.30
C ALA A 839 23.31 -23.25 27.30
N GLN A 840 22.59 -23.02 28.41
CA GLN A 840 21.17 -23.36 28.51
C GLN A 840 20.32 -22.55 27.54
N ALA A 841 20.60 -21.25 27.40
CA ALA A 841 19.94 -20.39 26.43
C ALA A 841 20.21 -20.87 25.00
N LYS A 842 21.46 -21.20 24.65
CA LYS A 842 21.80 -21.76 23.33
C LYS A 842 21.00 -23.03 23.04
N THR A 843 21.07 -24.04 23.92
CA THR A 843 20.40 -25.33 23.73
C THR A 843 18.88 -25.16 23.62
N THR A 844 18.28 -24.29 24.43
CA THR A 844 16.83 -24.02 24.38
C THR A 844 16.46 -23.34 23.06
N GLY A 845 17.22 -22.33 22.62
CA GLY A 845 17.00 -21.67 21.33
C GLY A 845 17.08 -22.63 20.14
N GLU A 846 18.11 -23.48 20.08
CA GLU A 846 18.26 -24.50 19.03
C GLU A 846 17.12 -25.53 19.06
N SER A 847 16.67 -25.92 20.26
CA SER A 847 15.57 -26.85 20.44
C SER A 847 14.24 -26.24 19.98
N LEU A 848 13.99 -24.95 20.19
CA LEU A 848 12.81 -24.26 19.67
C LEU A 848 12.82 -24.19 18.14
N LEU A 849 13.95 -23.86 17.52
CA LEU A 849 14.07 -23.91 16.05
C LEU A 849 13.81 -25.31 15.49
N THR A 850 14.32 -26.34 16.15
CA THR A 850 14.06 -27.75 15.77
C THR A 850 12.59 -28.11 15.97
N SER A 851 11.95 -27.58 17.01
CA SER A 851 10.52 -27.78 17.28
C SER A 851 9.67 -27.18 16.15
N LEU A 852 10.00 -25.97 15.69
CA LEU A 852 9.34 -25.32 14.54
C LEU A 852 9.43 -26.18 13.27
N LEU A 853 10.59 -26.76 12.98
CA LEU A 853 10.77 -27.62 11.80
C LEU A 853 9.85 -28.85 11.79
N SER A 854 9.34 -29.29 12.95
CA SER A 854 8.38 -30.41 13.04
C SER A 854 6.94 -30.04 12.66
N HIS A 855 6.65 -28.76 12.44
CA HIS A 855 5.32 -28.22 12.08
C HIS A 855 5.29 -27.62 10.67
N GLN A 856 6.15 -28.12 9.78
CA GLN A 856 6.17 -27.69 8.38
C GLN A 856 4.98 -28.24 7.60
N ASP A 857 4.41 -27.40 6.74
CA ASP A 857 3.45 -27.79 5.72
C ASP A 857 3.85 -27.23 4.33
N SER A 858 2.92 -27.23 3.38
CA SER A 858 3.18 -26.74 2.02
C SER A 858 3.33 -25.21 1.91
N LEU A 859 2.77 -24.45 2.86
CA LEU A 859 2.79 -22.99 2.84
C LEU A 859 3.90 -22.43 3.73
N GLY A 860 4.32 -23.14 4.78
CA GLY A 860 5.35 -22.68 5.69
C GLY A 860 5.52 -23.59 6.89
N ILE A 861 5.47 -22.98 8.08
CA ILE A 861 5.46 -23.64 9.39
C ILE A 861 4.31 -23.03 10.18
N ALA A 862 3.33 -23.84 10.58
CA ALA A 862 2.16 -23.36 11.30
C ALA A 862 1.62 -24.44 12.24
N THR A 863 0.94 -24.00 13.30
CA THR A 863 0.28 -24.88 14.27
C THR A 863 -1.20 -24.52 14.35
N PRO A 864 -2.10 -25.48 14.65
CA PRO A 864 -3.51 -25.17 14.83
C PRO A 864 -3.73 -24.25 16.05
N GLU A 865 -4.54 -23.21 15.87
CA GLU A 865 -4.99 -22.28 16.92
C GLU A 865 -6.52 -22.22 16.98
N THR A 866 -7.08 -22.21 18.19
CA THR A 866 -8.53 -22.12 18.41
C THR A 866 -8.94 -20.68 18.66
N ARG A 867 -9.93 -20.20 17.90
CA ARG A 867 -10.38 -18.80 17.89
C ARG A 867 -11.71 -18.65 18.61
N ALA A 868 -11.67 -18.79 19.93
CA ALA A 868 -12.85 -18.59 20.78
C ALA A 868 -13.38 -17.15 20.73
N ASP A 869 -12.51 -16.19 20.42
CA ASP A 869 -12.85 -14.79 20.20
C ASP A 869 -13.72 -14.54 18.97
N TYR A 870 -13.85 -15.52 18.06
CA TYR A 870 -14.73 -15.38 16.88
C TYR A 870 -16.21 -15.47 17.22
N ASN A 871 -16.57 -15.65 18.49
CA ASN A 871 -17.93 -15.43 18.96
C ASN A 871 -18.36 -13.96 18.87
N ARG A 872 -17.43 -13.03 18.67
CA ARG A 872 -17.69 -11.58 18.56
C ARG A 872 -18.07 -11.10 17.16
N PHE A 873 -18.13 -11.99 16.17
CA PHE A 873 -18.46 -11.61 14.78
C PHE A 873 -19.85 -10.96 14.66
N ASP A 874 -20.82 -11.41 15.46
CA ASP A 874 -22.19 -10.90 15.46
C ASP A 874 -22.54 -10.06 16.70
N ASP A 875 -21.54 -9.68 17.51
CA ASP A 875 -21.71 -8.75 18.62
C ASP A 875 -22.35 -7.45 18.12
N VAL A 876 -23.45 -7.06 18.75
CA VAL A 876 -24.06 -5.74 18.62
C VAL A 876 -23.82 -4.95 19.88
N TYR A 877 -23.76 -3.62 19.76
CA TYR A 877 -23.51 -2.78 20.93
C TYR A 877 -24.51 -3.02 22.07
N ASN A 878 -24.00 -3.44 23.21
CA ASN A 878 -24.76 -3.71 24.42
C ASN A 878 -24.57 -2.55 25.40
N THR A 879 -25.62 -1.77 25.59
CA THR A 879 -25.62 -0.61 26.52
C THR A 879 -25.36 -0.96 27.99
N SER A 880 -25.54 -2.22 28.40
CA SER A 880 -25.31 -2.65 29.78
C SER A 880 -23.83 -2.99 30.05
N THR A 881 -23.14 -3.53 29.05
CA THR A 881 -21.71 -3.86 29.16
C THR A 881 -20.80 -2.80 28.53
N ALA A 882 -21.37 -1.93 27.69
CA ALA A 882 -20.65 -1.00 26.82
C ALA A 882 -19.63 -1.69 25.91
N GLU A 883 -19.99 -2.89 25.40
CA GLU A 883 -19.21 -3.68 24.47
C GLU A 883 -19.97 -3.86 23.14
N GLY A 884 -19.24 -4.09 22.06
CA GLY A 884 -19.75 -4.23 20.70
C GLY A 884 -19.61 -2.94 19.87
N PRO A 885 -19.77 -3.00 18.54
CA PRO A 885 -19.56 -1.83 17.68
C PRO A 885 -20.59 -0.72 17.95
N TYR A 886 -20.14 0.39 18.52
CA TYR A 886 -21.01 1.54 18.80
C TYR A 886 -21.22 2.42 17.56
N VAL A 887 -22.43 2.93 17.36
CA VAL A 887 -22.74 3.98 16.38
C VAL A 887 -23.61 5.04 17.08
N PRO A 888 -23.28 6.35 17.02
CA PRO A 888 -24.06 7.39 17.67
C PRO A 888 -25.53 7.42 17.24
N GLY A 889 -26.42 7.77 18.17
CA GLY A 889 -27.85 7.89 17.90
C GLY A 889 -28.15 8.88 16.78
N GLY A 890 -28.93 8.45 15.78
CA GLY A 890 -29.29 9.25 14.60
C GLY A 890 -28.23 9.29 13.51
N TRP A 891 -27.03 8.74 13.73
CA TRP A 891 -26.02 8.60 12.68
C TRP A 891 -26.35 7.39 11.79
N THR A 892 -26.28 7.59 10.47
CA THR A 892 -26.46 6.51 9.48
C THR A 892 -25.52 6.71 8.30
N GLY A 893 -24.96 5.63 7.78
CA GLY A 893 -24.08 5.65 6.62
C GLY A 893 -24.02 4.29 5.91
N ARG A 894 -23.16 4.20 4.89
CA ARG A 894 -22.91 2.94 4.17
C ARG A 894 -21.44 2.69 3.90
N MET A 895 -21.04 1.43 4.04
CA MET A 895 -19.77 0.92 3.50
C MET A 895 -19.82 0.92 1.97
N PRO A 896 -18.68 0.84 1.26
CA PRO A 896 -18.66 0.86 -0.21
C PRO A 896 -19.44 -0.27 -0.89
N ASN A 897 -19.51 -1.45 -0.28
CA ASN A 897 -20.32 -2.58 -0.77
C ASN A 897 -21.84 -2.42 -0.50
N GLY A 898 -22.27 -1.34 0.17
CA GLY A 898 -23.66 -1.04 0.48
C GLY A 898 -24.10 -1.45 1.88
N ASP A 899 -23.25 -2.14 2.66
CA ASP A 899 -23.55 -2.52 4.05
C ASP A 899 -23.94 -1.28 4.87
N GLN A 900 -25.05 -1.39 5.59
CA GLN A 900 -25.58 -0.28 6.36
C GLN A 900 -24.82 -0.15 7.68
N ILE A 901 -24.45 1.08 8.00
CA ILE A 901 -23.86 1.45 9.27
C ILE A 901 -24.90 2.28 10.03
N GLY A 902 -25.28 1.83 11.22
CA GLY A 902 -26.27 2.47 12.08
C GLY A 902 -26.31 1.84 13.47
N GLN A 903 -27.22 2.31 14.32
CA GLN A 903 -27.44 1.67 15.61
C GLN A 903 -27.84 0.19 15.42
N GLY A 904 -27.17 -0.71 16.16
CA GLY A 904 -27.38 -2.15 16.06
C GLY A 904 -26.54 -2.84 14.97
N SER A 905 -25.65 -2.14 14.27
CA SER A 905 -24.65 -2.78 13.42
C SER A 905 -23.70 -3.65 14.26
N SER A 906 -23.44 -4.87 13.80
CA SER A 906 -22.38 -5.75 14.28
C SER A 906 -21.12 -5.69 13.41
N PHE A 907 -20.01 -6.30 13.88
CA PHE A 907 -18.77 -6.44 13.12
C PHE A 907 -19.03 -7.03 11.73
N LEU A 908 -19.75 -8.16 11.67
CA LEU A 908 -20.14 -8.84 10.44
C LEU A 908 -21.10 -8.03 9.58
N SER A 909 -22.03 -7.28 10.18
CA SER A 909 -23.02 -6.52 9.40
C SER A 909 -22.40 -5.40 8.54
N MET A 910 -21.26 -4.86 8.99
CA MET A 910 -20.47 -3.85 8.26
C MET A 910 -19.38 -4.48 7.38
N ARG A 911 -19.28 -5.82 7.41
CA ARG A 911 -18.25 -6.63 6.74
C ARG A 911 -18.89 -7.87 6.13
N SER A 912 -19.98 -7.68 5.38
CA SER A 912 -20.75 -8.80 4.83
C SER A 912 -19.95 -9.67 3.86
N MET A 913 -18.83 -9.17 3.35
CA MET A 913 -17.89 -9.94 2.52
C MET A 913 -17.41 -11.23 3.20
N PHE A 914 -17.32 -11.27 4.54
CA PHE A 914 -16.94 -12.49 5.25
C PHE A 914 -17.88 -13.65 5.00
N ARG A 915 -19.15 -13.41 4.67
CA ARG A 915 -20.10 -14.49 4.34
C ARG A 915 -19.70 -15.26 3.07
N ASN A 916 -18.86 -14.66 2.23
CA ASN A 916 -18.32 -15.27 1.02
C ASN A 916 -16.96 -15.95 1.24
N ASP A 917 -16.40 -15.85 2.45
CA ASP A 917 -15.11 -16.46 2.76
C ASP A 917 -15.24 -18.00 2.82
N PRO A 918 -14.30 -18.77 2.21
CA PRO A 918 -14.35 -20.23 2.22
C PRO A 918 -14.34 -20.85 3.63
N GLN A 919 -13.81 -20.16 4.64
CA GLN A 919 -13.77 -20.60 6.03
C GLN A 919 -14.97 -20.11 6.85
N TRP A 920 -15.83 -19.23 6.31
CA TRP A 920 -17.02 -18.73 7.00
C TRP A 920 -17.91 -19.82 7.60
N PRO A 921 -18.15 -20.97 6.93
CA PRO A 921 -18.98 -22.02 7.51
C PRO A 921 -18.51 -22.51 8.89
N LYS A 922 -17.21 -22.47 9.20
CA LYS A 922 -16.68 -22.81 10.53
C LYS A 922 -17.14 -21.79 11.58
N VAL A 923 -17.05 -20.50 11.25
CA VAL A 923 -17.45 -19.40 12.15
C VAL A 923 -18.96 -19.39 12.32
N GLN A 924 -19.73 -19.51 11.23
CA GLN A 924 -21.19 -19.61 11.30
C GLN A 924 -21.62 -20.76 12.21
N SER A 925 -21.01 -21.94 12.08
CA SER A 925 -21.30 -23.07 12.96
C SER A 925 -21.00 -22.78 14.44
N TYR A 926 -19.99 -21.95 14.73
CA TYR A 926 -19.69 -21.55 16.11
C TYR A 926 -20.74 -20.57 16.66
N LEU A 927 -21.12 -19.57 15.86
CA LEU A 927 -22.18 -18.62 16.20
C LEU A 927 -23.54 -19.32 16.40
N ASP A 928 -23.79 -20.42 15.67
CA ASP A 928 -24.98 -21.26 15.82
C ASP A 928 -24.93 -22.20 17.05
N GLY A 929 -23.94 -22.04 17.95
CA GLY A 929 -23.80 -22.79 19.20
C GLY A 929 -22.86 -24.01 19.13
N GLY A 930 -22.10 -24.15 18.05
CA GLY A 930 -21.06 -25.18 17.91
C GLY A 930 -19.81 -24.93 18.76
N PRO A 931 -18.75 -25.75 18.61
CA PRO A 931 -17.46 -25.50 19.27
C PRO A 931 -16.71 -24.34 18.60
N ALA A 932 -15.80 -23.71 19.35
CA ALA A 932 -14.92 -22.67 18.83
C ALA A 932 -14.10 -23.19 17.63
N PRO A 933 -13.98 -22.40 16.55
CA PRO A 933 -13.33 -22.84 15.32
C PRO A 933 -11.81 -22.90 15.47
N THR A 934 -11.19 -23.86 14.78
CA THR A 934 -9.74 -24.00 14.70
C THR A 934 -9.23 -23.65 13.29
N PHE A 935 -8.12 -22.93 13.27
CA PHE A 935 -7.43 -22.46 12.07
C PHE A 935 -5.95 -22.79 12.15
N THR A 936 -5.28 -22.84 10.99
CA THR A 936 -3.83 -22.96 10.87
C THR A 936 -3.39 -21.80 10.01
N TYR A 937 -2.87 -20.74 10.62
CA TYR A 937 -2.58 -19.49 9.92
C TYR A 937 -1.12 -19.36 9.49
N HIS A 938 -0.95 -18.77 8.31
CA HIS A 938 0.32 -18.42 7.70
C HIS A 938 0.48 -16.90 7.68
N ARG A 939 0.59 -16.31 8.88
CA ARG A 939 0.87 -14.87 9.03
C ARG A 939 2.21 -14.54 8.42
N PHE A 940 2.27 -13.58 7.51
CA PHE A 940 3.48 -13.22 6.77
C PHE A 940 4.65 -12.90 7.71
N TRP A 941 4.39 -12.08 8.73
CA TRP A 941 5.41 -11.71 9.72
C TRP A 941 5.96 -12.94 10.46
N ALA A 942 5.11 -13.90 10.83
CA ALA A 942 5.53 -15.09 11.56
C ALA A 942 6.42 -15.99 10.70
N GLN A 943 6.08 -16.14 9.41
CA GLN A 943 6.86 -16.95 8.47
C GLN A 943 8.21 -16.29 8.16
N ALA A 944 8.24 -14.97 8.00
CA ALA A 944 9.49 -14.21 7.89
C ALA A 944 10.33 -14.29 9.17
N GLU A 945 9.70 -14.27 10.34
CA GLU A 945 10.36 -14.39 11.64
C GLU A 945 11.05 -15.75 11.79
N ILE A 946 10.37 -16.84 11.43
CA ILE A 946 10.91 -18.20 11.41
C ILE A 946 12.11 -18.30 10.46
N ALA A 947 11.97 -17.79 9.23
CA ALA A 947 13.07 -17.77 8.27
C ALA A 947 14.29 -17.02 8.82
N THR A 948 14.09 -15.80 9.33
CA THR A 948 15.19 -14.98 9.85
C THR A 948 15.82 -15.59 11.10
N ALA A 949 15.08 -16.36 11.90
CA ALA A 949 15.62 -17.09 13.04
C ALA A 949 16.57 -18.24 12.61
N PHE A 950 16.22 -18.97 11.55
CA PHE A 950 17.13 -19.95 10.95
C PHE A 950 18.39 -19.29 10.38
N SER A 951 18.23 -18.17 9.66
CA SER A 951 19.34 -17.39 9.13
C SER A 951 20.25 -16.86 10.26
N LEU A 952 19.68 -16.36 11.36
CA LEU A 952 20.44 -15.86 12.51
C LEU A 952 21.25 -16.97 13.18
N HIS A 953 20.67 -18.16 13.38
CA HIS A 953 21.42 -19.29 13.94
C HIS A 953 22.66 -19.57 13.10
N ALA A 954 22.49 -19.69 11.79
CA ALA A 954 23.59 -19.96 10.87
C ALA A 954 24.58 -18.78 10.77
N GLU A 955 24.17 -17.53 10.97
CA GLU A 955 25.09 -16.39 11.08
C GLU A 955 26.01 -16.52 12.31
N ILE A 956 25.49 -17.00 13.43
CA ILE A 956 26.21 -16.99 14.72
C ILE A 956 27.03 -18.27 14.90
N TYR A 957 26.51 -19.42 14.47
CA TYR A 957 27.03 -20.76 14.81
C TYR A 957 27.32 -21.65 13.60
N GLY A 958 27.03 -21.18 12.37
CA GLY A 958 27.08 -21.95 11.14
C GLY A 958 28.37 -21.82 10.34
#